data_AF-A0A2K1NAD1-F1
#
_entry.id   AF-A0A2K1NAD1-F1
#
_cell.length_a   1.000
_cell.length_b   1.000
_cell.length_c   1.000
_cell.angle_alpha   90.00
_cell.angle_beta   90.00
_cell.angle_gamma   90.00
#
_symmetry.space_group_name_H-M   'P 1'
#
loop_
_entity.id
_entity.type
_entity.pdbx_description
1 polymer ?
#
loop_
_entity_poly.entity_id
_entity_poly.type
_entity_poly.pdbx_seq_one_letter_code
_entity_poly.pdbx_strand_id
1 'polypeptide(L)'
;MIIISYEVEKKYLLNQSTFNNLLKSKKHSKVGIIQWYVSDSEDTRYRLTIKKLPTGFYQEWTYTSKSSGLEEREEIERSVSPQEIAEKWNLLKSFKMVAKIRYILQKNPEIVIDEFLKPFEHQLAVKDLEYLMEVEEKGEVKKKDFNEYLKDNDYPVENFIEVNDNFEKYKNKNLATKFEVKDKSVFDIIEFVKNRLKGDITLVITQGRSLTANGKKNEYEQVYTELEELFIKEEYDKIKFFEIPFGISAEIDTYDLIKNMGYKIINIVLFTQPDFFGQPNSKSKDIKKIGKSHTYYDENNSWEGAMLKCIFEKKYNLNVEIAPLKNVLSRDLFDLSWSKLDEVLSKNSKDQFIIDVTGGQKNVGLVIAIYSLFKNIPFYYKYEKTNLEEFPAFGLDWDYDYFDNIYSIVKTLNLNENDKILDIKDFLNLPEEIANVFSFIDSYQLKPFYPLARILSDYEEKRELPFGIGKNLLDVFEVDDGNKEKTRELKEYIENMIITKWSKQWIGDLIPETVEHSQRHSKRLMDFTASLINILSEEKFLPEDISDGYYGDTGIKYKYVFYFILILALNVHDLGHTYSKFKLNDGNFVYLDKYPSLVRDLHNELSVQFIDEYKNEDSIFNIFEPIGENDVDLKKLFGNKKEEILEAVKLISKYHRGYLPIDKDRESKSKEYVQIFGIDTTPLKELLESGRSPIKDEELKKLVIHAARWLKFIDGTDVQADRIVTNSYHSARLKRTKFEILSLIDKYELNFPNSVNLKTLKELVKKVSVGPLDTANANEQRKLFADIKDKSQALETQVYEYIKKQISNGNYSINNPEMELLDTIAFKSLQFEHFEKHRNIAAIYPLWLEWYNDEDAQEIYLHLNLIKNVANNDDTEFKDKVIEEIKKDIKGELEGANLRIMGKILKLSFDKKAVRSYD
;
A
#
# COMPACT_ATOMS: atom_id res chain seq x y z
N MET A 1 6.86 -19.17 38.96
CA MET A 1 6.20 -20.48 38.80
C MET A 1 6.49 -20.86 37.36
N ILE A 2 7.47 -21.74 37.14
CA ILE A 2 7.96 -22.08 35.79
C ILE A 2 6.90 -22.97 35.14
N ILE A 3 6.28 -22.50 34.06
CA ILE A 3 5.34 -23.33 33.28
C ILE A 3 6.20 -24.28 32.44
N ILE A 4 6.27 -25.54 32.86
CA ILE A 4 6.83 -26.61 32.04
C ILE A 4 5.82 -26.89 30.92
N SER A 5 6.03 -26.37 29.71
CA SER A 5 5.23 -26.76 28.56
C SER A 5 5.75 -28.11 28.02
N TYR A 6 4.90 -29.13 28.07
CA TYR A 6 5.16 -30.38 27.36
C TYR A 6 4.50 -30.30 25.99
N GLU A 7 5.30 -30.25 24.92
CA GLU A 7 4.81 -30.28 23.54
C GLU A 7 4.62 -31.74 23.07
N VAL A 8 3.48 -32.03 22.44
CA VAL A 8 3.27 -33.30 21.73
C VAL A 8 3.11 -32.98 20.24
N GLU A 9 4.00 -33.51 19.41
CA GLU A 9 4.00 -33.30 17.96
C GLU A 9 3.88 -34.63 17.19
N LYS A 10 3.17 -34.62 16.05
CA LYS A 10 3.12 -35.70 15.06
C LYS A 10 3.35 -35.16 13.65
N LYS A 11 3.96 -35.99 12.79
CA LYS A 11 4.34 -35.64 11.41
C LYS A 11 3.82 -36.66 10.41
N TYR A 12 3.30 -36.17 9.29
CA TYR A 12 2.71 -36.98 8.23
C TYR A 12 3.18 -36.55 6.84
N LEU A 13 3.55 -37.49 5.98
CA LEU A 13 3.85 -37.22 4.58
C LEU A 13 2.57 -37.19 3.75
N LEU A 14 2.48 -36.23 2.83
CA LEU A 14 1.34 -36.05 1.94
C LEU A 14 1.79 -36.18 0.47
N ASN A 15 0.92 -36.75 -0.36
CA ASN A 15 1.06 -36.66 -1.82
C ASN A 15 0.39 -35.38 -2.36
N GLN A 16 0.70 -35.01 -3.60
CA GLN A 16 0.18 -33.79 -4.24
C GLN A 16 -1.35 -33.73 -4.33
N SER A 17 -2.02 -34.87 -4.57
CA SER A 17 -3.48 -34.93 -4.66
C SER A 17 -4.13 -34.62 -3.30
N THR A 18 -3.64 -35.27 -2.23
CA THR A 18 -4.08 -35.06 -0.86
C THR A 18 -3.83 -33.61 -0.41
N PHE A 19 -2.64 -33.07 -0.70
CA PHE A 19 -2.31 -31.67 -0.42
C PHE A 19 -3.29 -30.71 -1.11
N ASN A 20 -3.49 -30.85 -2.43
CA ASN A 20 -4.40 -29.98 -3.18
C ASN A 20 -5.84 -30.08 -2.68
N ASN A 21 -6.30 -31.28 -2.30
CA ASN A 21 -7.65 -31.50 -1.76
C ASN A 21 -7.83 -30.85 -0.38
N LEU A 22 -6.81 -30.93 0.49
CA LEU A 22 -6.82 -30.27 1.80
C LEU A 22 -6.86 -28.75 1.66
N LEU A 23 -6.01 -28.16 0.81
CA LEU A 23 -6.02 -26.72 0.60
C LEU A 23 -7.31 -26.19 -0.04
N LYS A 24 -8.01 -27.01 -0.83
CA LYS A 24 -9.33 -26.67 -1.37
C LYS A 24 -10.46 -26.78 -0.35
N SER A 25 -10.34 -27.68 0.62
CA SER A 25 -11.41 -27.99 1.59
C SER A 25 -11.28 -27.27 2.92
N LYS A 26 -10.08 -26.79 3.28
CA LYS A 26 -9.80 -26.14 4.56
C LYS A 26 -9.37 -24.69 4.36
N LYS A 27 -9.95 -23.78 5.17
CA LYS A 27 -9.48 -22.40 5.30
C LYS A 27 -8.06 -22.41 5.84
N HIS A 28 -7.18 -21.59 5.27
CA HIS A 28 -5.78 -21.57 5.65
C HIS A 28 -5.18 -20.19 5.43
N SER A 29 -4.10 -19.90 6.16
CA SER A 29 -3.21 -18.79 5.84
C SER A 29 -1.87 -19.36 5.35
N LYS A 30 -1.14 -18.58 4.53
CA LYS A 30 0.15 -18.99 3.98
C LYS A 30 1.25 -18.03 4.41
N VAL A 31 2.42 -18.59 4.71
CA VAL A 31 3.61 -17.83 5.05
C VAL A 31 4.84 -18.48 4.41
N GLY A 32 5.69 -17.67 3.79
CA GLY A 32 6.97 -18.11 3.26
C GLY A 32 7.99 -18.09 4.37
N ILE A 33 8.77 -19.15 4.49
CA ILE A 33 9.79 -19.29 5.52
C ILE A 33 11.10 -19.68 4.84
N ILE A 34 12.16 -18.93 5.12
CA ILE A 34 13.53 -19.30 4.79
C ILE A 34 14.32 -19.35 6.09
N GLN A 35 15.02 -20.45 6.33
CA GLN A 35 15.83 -20.64 7.54
C GLN A 35 17.26 -20.97 7.16
N TRP A 36 18.21 -20.34 7.85
CA TRP A 36 19.65 -20.60 7.73
C TRP A 36 20.19 -21.05 9.08
N TYR A 37 20.76 -22.26 9.12
CA TYR A 37 21.34 -22.87 10.32
C TYR A 37 22.82 -22.53 10.45
N VAL A 38 23.18 -21.84 11.53
CA VAL A 38 24.52 -21.30 11.78
C VAL A 38 25.48 -22.39 12.27
N SER A 39 24.96 -23.35 13.06
CA SER A 39 25.74 -24.43 13.67
C SER A 39 25.12 -25.80 13.40
N ASP A 40 25.99 -26.80 13.22
CA ASP A 40 25.59 -28.20 13.13
C ASP A 40 25.34 -28.82 14.52
N SER A 41 25.93 -28.29 15.60
CA SER A 41 25.80 -28.81 16.96
C SER A 41 24.63 -28.20 17.73
N GLU A 42 24.40 -26.89 17.61
CA GLU A 42 23.33 -26.16 18.30
C GLU A 42 22.15 -25.90 17.35
N ASP A 43 20.92 -25.78 17.86
CA ASP A 43 19.76 -25.39 17.04
C ASP A 43 19.69 -23.86 16.96
N THR A 44 20.71 -23.29 16.33
CA THR A 44 20.89 -21.84 16.15
C THR A 44 20.63 -21.46 14.70
N ARG A 45 19.70 -20.54 14.47
CA ARG A 45 19.25 -20.18 13.13
C ARG A 45 18.86 -18.72 12.99
N TYR A 46 19.05 -18.20 11.78
CA TYR A 46 18.34 -17.04 11.28
C TYR A 46 17.13 -17.51 10.47
N ARG A 47 15.98 -16.87 10.65
CA ARG A 47 14.75 -17.15 9.91
C ARG A 47 14.24 -15.86 9.30
N LEU A 48 13.88 -15.90 8.03
CA LEU A 48 13.06 -14.88 7.39
C LEU A 48 11.65 -15.44 7.20
N THR A 49 10.68 -14.74 7.77
CA THR A 49 9.25 -14.98 7.62
C THR A 49 8.69 -13.94 6.65
N ILE A 50 8.01 -14.38 5.59
CA ILE A 50 7.43 -13.51 4.55
C ILE A 50 5.94 -13.80 4.43
N LYS A 51 5.09 -12.77 4.54
CA LYS A 51 3.64 -12.89 4.34
C LYS A 51 3.20 -11.91 3.26
N LYS A 52 2.49 -12.41 2.24
CA LYS A 52 1.81 -11.53 1.29
C LYS A 52 0.57 -10.95 1.97
N LEU A 53 0.55 -9.64 2.11
CA LEU A 53 -0.59 -8.87 2.60
C LEU A 53 -1.27 -8.15 1.43
N PRO A 54 -2.52 -7.70 1.58
CA PRO A 54 -3.17 -6.91 0.54
C PRO A 54 -2.41 -5.59 0.27
N THR A 55 -1.90 -4.96 1.34
CA THR A 55 -1.12 -3.72 1.32
C THR A 55 0.33 -3.86 0.80
N GLY A 56 0.83 -5.09 0.58
CA GLY A 56 2.24 -5.33 0.23
C GLY A 56 2.80 -6.64 0.78
N PHE A 57 4.07 -6.64 1.19
CA PHE A 57 4.71 -7.80 1.82
C PHE A 57 5.16 -7.45 3.23
N TYR A 58 4.81 -8.32 4.18
CA TYR A 58 5.43 -8.35 5.49
C TYR A 58 6.65 -9.24 5.50
N GLN A 59 7.72 -8.76 6.16
CA GLN A 59 8.98 -9.46 6.32
C GLN A 59 9.49 -9.29 7.74
N GLU A 60 9.82 -10.41 8.38
CA GLU A 60 10.40 -10.41 9.72
C GLU A 60 11.59 -11.36 9.76
N TRP A 61 12.72 -10.83 10.22
CA TRP A 61 13.91 -11.61 10.51
C TRP A 61 13.92 -11.97 11.99
N THR A 62 14.03 -13.26 12.31
CA THR A 62 14.21 -13.73 13.69
C THR A 62 15.49 -14.52 13.84
N TYR A 63 16.07 -14.44 15.02
CA TYR A 63 17.18 -15.28 15.46
C TYR A 63 16.64 -16.18 16.56
N THR A 64 16.84 -17.49 16.41
CA THR A 64 16.52 -18.48 17.44
C THR A 64 17.79 -19.21 17.83
N SER A 65 18.01 -19.40 19.13
CA SER A 65 19.03 -20.31 19.64
C SER A 65 18.41 -21.20 20.70
N LYS A 66 18.56 -22.53 20.55
CA LYS A 66 18.16 -23.50 21.57
C LYS A 66 19.38 -24.21 22.12
N SER A 67 19.62 -24.08 23.43
CA SER A 67 20.64 -24.85 24.14
C SER A 67 19.97 -26.05 24.83
N SER A 68 20.66 -27.20 24.83
CA SER A 68 20.16 -28.42 25.48
C SER A 68 20.73 -28.50 26.89
N GLY A 69 19.97 -28.09 27.91
CA GLY A 69 20.30 -28.35 29.32
C GLY A 69 19.93 -29.77 29.75
N LEU A 70 20.49 -30.24 30.87
CA LEU A 70 20.27 -31.59 31.41
C LEU A 70 18.81 -31.85 31.87
N GLU A 71 18.04 -30.80 32.17
CA GLU A 71 16.63 -30.90 32.61
C GLU A 71 15.69 -29.82 32.03
N GLU A 72 16.22 -28.70 31.52
CA GLU A 72 15.44 -27.60 30.91
C GLU A 72 16.04 -27.15 29.58
N ARG A 73 15.19 -26.79 28.61
CA ARG A 73 15.58 -26.32 27.28
C ARG A 73 15.41 -24.80 27.25
N GLU A 74 16.51 -24.05 27.26
CA GLU A 74 16.44 -22.59 27.06
C GLU A 74 16.32 -22.29 25.56
N GLU A 75 15.24 -21.60 25.18
CA GLU A 75 15.03 -21.08 23.84
C GLU A 75 15.02 -19.55 23.89
N ILE A 76 15.98 -18.95 23.20
CA ILE A 76 16.03 -17.50 23.01
C ILE A 76 15.54 -17.22 21.60
N GLU A 77 14.45 -16.45 21.47
CA GLU A 77 13.96 -15.93 20.20
C GLU A 77 13.84 -14.40 20.24
N ARG A 78 14.32 -13.75 19.19
CA ARG A 78 14.22 -12.29 19.03
C ARG A 78 14.12 -11.91 17.56
N SER A 79 13.57 -10.73 17.31
CA SER A 79 13.73 -10.06 16.03
C SER A 79 15.19 -9.68 15.75
N VAL A 80 15.54 -9.54 14.47
CA VAL A 80 16.89 -9.19 14.02
C VAL A 80 16.83 -7.93 13.18
N SER A 81 17.73 -6.99 13.47
CA SER A 81 17.78 -5.72 12.75
C SER A 81 18.27 -5.90 11.30
N PRO A 82 17.84 -5.03 10.37
CA PRO A 82 18.37 -5.03 9.00
C PRO A 82 19.90 -4.89 8.94
N GLN A 83 20.50 -4.17 9.89
CA GLN A 83 21.95 -3.98 9.96
C GLN A 83 22.69 -5.28 10.32
N GLU A 84 22.20 -6.04 11.31
CA GLU A 84 22.78 -7.35 11.65
C GLU A 84 22.72 -8.32 10.46
N ILE A 85 21.60 -8.32 9.71
CA ILE A 85 21.47 -9.12 8.49
C ILE A 85 22.44 -8.65 7.40
N ALA A 86 22.58 -7.34 7.20
CA ALA A 86 23.50 -6.79 6.20
C ALA A 86 24.96 -7.18 6.47
N GLU A 87 25.39 -7.20 7.73
CA GLU A 87 26.73 -7.64 8.15
C GLU A 87 26.97 -9.13 7.90
N LYS A 88 25.91 -9.95 8.01
CA LYS A 88 25.96 -11.41 7.82
C LYS A 88 25.58 -11.87 6.41
N TRP A 89 25.22 -10.95 5.52
CA TRP A 89 24.61 -11.24 4.22
C TRP A 89 25.40 -12.28 3.40
N ASN A 90 26.72 -12.11 3.32
CA ASN A 90 27.59 -13.02 2.57
C ASN A 90 27.76 -14.38 3.26
N LEU A 91 27.67 -14.42 4.60
CA LEU A 91 27.81 -15.66 5.37
C LEU A 91 26.58 -16.56 5.24
N LEU A 92 25.38 -15.98 5.03
CA LEU A 92 24.15 -16.76 4.87
C LEU A 92 24.24 -17.80 3.76
N LYS A 93 24.99 -17.55 2.67
CA LYS A 93 25.21 -18.54 1.60
C LYS A 93 25.98 -19.79 2.07
N SER A 94 26.81 -19.65 3.10
CA SER A 94 27.63 -20.75 3.61
C SER A 94 26.88 -21.69 4.56
N PHE A 95 25.72 -21.24 5.06
CA PHE A 95 24.89 -21.96 6.01
C PHE A 95 23.98 -22.97 5.31
N LYS A 96 23.62 -24.03 6.04
CA LYS A 96 22.57 -24.96 5.58
C LYS A 96 21.24 -24.24 5.62
N MET A 97 20.43 -24.39 4.58
CA MET A 97 19.16 -23.71 4.48
C MET A 97 17.99 -24.62 4.14
N VAL A 98 16.80 -24.15 4.48
CA VAL A 98 15.53 -24.71 4.00
C VAL A 98 14.58 -23.57 3.67
N ALA A 99 13.90 -23.68 2.53
CA ALA A 99 12.87 -22.75 2.09
C ALA A 99 11.55 -23.50 1.94
N LYS A 100 10.44 -22.91 2.40
CA LYS A 100 9.12 -23.53 2.35
C LYS A 100 7.99 -22.51 2.35
N ILE A 101 6.83 -22.91 1.84
CA ILE A 101 5.55 -22.25 2.15
C ILE A 101 4.85 -23.08 3.22
N ARG A 102 4.60 -22.45 4.37
CA ARG A 102 3.82 -23.05 5.46
C ARG A 102 2.36 -22.61 5.33
N TYR A 103 1.48 -23.59 5.26
CA TYR A 103 0.04 -23.44 5.28
C TYR A 103 -0.47 -23.72 6.68
N ILE A 104 -1.00 -22.69 7.35
CA ILE A 104 -1.53 -22.81 8.72
C ILE A 104 -3.04 -23.05 8.59
N LEU A 105 -3.46 -24.28 8.90
CA LEU A 105 -4.86 -24.70 8.85
C LEU A 105 -5.58 -24.40 10.16
N GLN A 106 -4.87 -24.52 11.29
CA GLN A 106 -5.41 -24.33 12.62
C GLN A 106 -4.31 -23.94 13.60
N LYS A 107 -4.63 -23.11 14.60
CA LYS A 107 -3.67 -22.64 15.63
C LYS A 107 -3.64 -23.52 16.90
N ASN A 108 -4.74 -24.19 17.26
CA ASN A 108 -4.78 -25.06 18.44
C ASN A 108 -5.77 -26.25 18.29
N PRO A 109 -5.31 -27.53 18.32
CA PRO A 109 -3.91 -27.89 18.11
C PRO A 109 -3.41 -27.24 16.82
N GLU A 110 -2.14 -26.84 16.81
CA GLU A 110 -1.51 -26.26 15.64
C GLU A 110 -1.44 -27.34 14.55
N ILE A 111 -2.09 -27.10 13.42
CA ILE A 111 -2.05 -27.97 12.25
C ILE A 111 -1.48 -27.16 11.10
N VAL A 112 -0.31 -27.56 10.64
CA VAL A 112 0.39 -26.91 9.53
C VAL A 112 0.78 -27.91 8.45
N ILE A 113 0.82 -27.44 7.21
CA ILE A 113 1.39 -28.19 6.10
C ILE A 113 2.52 -27.36 5.49
N ASP A 114 3.70 -27.93 5.41
CA ASP A 114 4.86 -27.35 4.76
C ASP A 114 4.96 -27.87 3.32
N GLU A 115 4.88 -26.98 2.34
CA GLU A 115 5.34 -27.19 0.96
C GLU A 115 6.82 -26.79 0.90
N PHE A 116 7.70 -27.78 0.78
CA PHE A 116 9.13 -27.53 0.66
C PHE A 116 9.48 -27.02 -0.74
N LEU A 117 10.14 -25.87 -0.78
CA LEU A 117 10.55 -25.23 -2.02
C LEU A 117 11.97 -25.66 -2.39
N LYS A 118 12.20 -25.83 -3.69
CA LYS A 118 13.49 -26.20 -4.29
C LYS A 118 13.98 -25.06 -5.20
N PRO A 119 14.31 -23.87 -4.66
CA PRO A 119 14.74 -22.74 -5.47
C PRO A 119 15.99 -23.15 -6.28
N PHE A 120 15.93 -22.99 -7.60
CA PHE A 120 17.02 -23.34 -8.51
C PHE A 120 17.52 -24.79 -8.33
N GLU A 121 16.60 -25.74 -8.18
CA GLU A 121 16.86 -27.18 -8.01
C GLU A 121 17.64 -27.54 -6.74
N HIS A 122 17.66 -26.65 -5.74
CA HIS A 122 18.25 -26.94 -4.43
C HIS A 122 17.67 -28.23 -3.82
N GLN A 123 18.55 -29.18 -3.50
CA GLN A 123 18.17 -30.49 -2.96
C GLN A 123 18.20 -30.50 -1.45
N LEU A 124 17.10 -30.92 -0.83
CA LEU A 124 17.04 -31.24 0.59
C LEU A 124 17.76 -32.56 0.88
N ALA A 125 18.12 -32.79 2.15
CA ALA A 125 18.77 -34.02 2.58
C ALA A 125 17.89 -35.26 2.36
N VAL A 126 16.57 -35.09 2.43
CA VAL A 126 15.59 -36.12 2.08
C VAL A 126 15.12 -35.88 0.64
N LYS A 127 15.53 -36.78 -0.25
CA LYS A 127 15.11 -36.76 -1.66
C LYS A 127 13.60 -36.92 -1.75
N ASP A 128 13.00 -36.23 -2.72
CA ASP A 128 11.57 -36.30 -3.07
C ASP A 128 10.59 -35.86 -1.97
N LEU A 129 11.07 -35.21 -0.90
CA LEU A 129 10.18 -34.54 0.06
C LEU A 129 9.57 -33.29 -0.58
N GLU A 130 8.25 -33.24 -0.64
CA GLU A 130 7.49 -32.09 -1.16
C GLU A 130 6.53 -31.52 -0.12
N TYR A 131 5.77 -32.38 0.56
CA TYR A 131 4.73 -31.97 1.50
C TYR A 131 4.85 -32.72 2.83
N LEU A 132 4.86 -31.97 3.93
CA LEU A 132 4.86 -32.51 5.30
C LEU A 132 3.81 -31.80 6.14
N MET A 133 2.93 -32.56 6.76
CA MET A 133 1.97 -32.06 7.74
C MET A 133 2.52 -32.26 9.15
N GLU A 134 2.38 -31.26 10.00
CA GLU A 134 2.79 -31.25 11.40
C GLU A 134 1.56 -30.88 12.25
N VAL A 135 1.30 -31.68 13.28
CA VAL A 135 0.22 -31.47 14.25
C VAL A 135 0.86 -31.37 15.63
N GLU A 136 0.66 -30.23 16.29
CA GLU A 136 1.30 -29.90 17.57
C GLU A 136 0.26 -29.37 18.56
N GLU A 137 0.33 -29.81 19.82
CA GLU A 137 -0.48 -29.26 20.91
C GLU A 137 0.44 -28.78 22.03
N LYS A 138 0.25 -27.53 22.46
CA LYS A 138 0.96 -26.92 23.60
C LYS A 138 -0.02 -26.79 24.78
N GLY A 139 0.23 -27.42 25.93
CA GLY A 139 -0.57 -27.22 27.15
C GLY A 139 -0.77 -28.47 28.04
N GLU A 140 -1.59 -28.30 29.11
CA GLU A 140 -1.87 -29.34 30.12
C GLU A 140 -2.89 -30.40 29.66
N VAL A 141 -3.83 -30.04 28.77
CA VAL A 141 -4.83 -30.95 28.21
C VAL A 141 -4.28 -31.56 26.94
N LYS A 142 -3.89 -32.83 26.99
CA LYS A 142 -3.35 -33.59 25.85
C LYS A 142 -4.45 -34.41 25.19
N LYS A 143 -4.69 -34.23 23.91
CA LYS A 143 -5.43 -35.24 23.12
C LYS A 143 -4.56 -36.48 23.00
N LYS A 144 -5.05 -37.61 23.50
CA LYS A 144 -4.29 -38.88 23.49
C LYS A 144 -4.13 -39.45 22.08
N ASP A 145 -4.95 -39.05 21.11
CA ASP A 145 -4.84 -39.49 19.72
C ASP A 145 -5.15 -38.38 18.70
N PHE A 146 -4.11 -37.83 18.08
CA PHE A 146 -4.29 -36.86 16.98
C PHE A 146 -4.94 -37.48 15.73
N ASN A 147 -4.81 -38.79 15.50
CA ASN A 147 -5.44 -39.43 14.33
C ASN A 147 -6.97 -39.43 14.47
N GLU A 148 -7.48 -39.71 15.67
CA GLU A 148 -8.91 -39.59 15.98
C GLU A 148 -9.39 -38.15 15.80
N TYR A 149 -8.64 -37.18 16.34
CA TYR A 149 -8.97 -35.76 16.18
C TYR A 149 -9.03 -35.32 14.70
N LEU A 150 -8.03 -35.69 13.91
CA LEU A 150 -7.98 -35.38 12.49
C LEU A 150 -9.18 -36.01 11.76
N LYS A 151 -9.51 -37.26 12.06
CA LYS A 151 -10.65 -37.95 11.47
C LYS A 151 -11.99 -37.28 11.83
N ASP A 152 -12.17 -36.90 13.10
CA ASP A 152 -13.36 -36.19 13.59
C ASP A 152 -13.53 -34.79 12.98
N ASN A 153 -12.46 -34.23 12.41
CA ASN A 153 -12.44 -32.92 11.76
C ASN A 153 -12.28 -33.04 10.24
N ASP A 154 -12.75 -34.13 9.64
CA ASP A 154 -12.80 -34.38 8.20
C ASP A 154 -11.44 -34.30 7.49
N TYR A 155 -10.35 -34.72 8.16
CA TYR A 155 -9.07 -34.95 7.50
C TYR A 155 -8.99 -36.40 7.00
N PRO A 156 -8.49 -36.64 5.78
CA PRO A 156 -8.43 -37.98 5.18
C PRO A 156 -7.21 -38.75 5.69
N VAL A 157 -7.24 -39.13 6.97
CA VAL A 157 -6.11 -39.76 7.69
C VAL A 157 -5.62 -41.04 7.00
N GLU A 158 -6.49 -41.76 6.29
CA GLU A 158 -6.16 -42.94 5.50
C GLU A 158 -5.16 -42.67 4.36
N ASN A 159 -5.04 -41.42 3.91
CA ASN A 159 -4.10 -40.99 2.88
C ASN A 159 -2.78 -40.44 3.45
N PHE A 160 -2.62 -40.43 4.77
CA PHE A 160 -1.45 -39.90 5.45
C PHE A 160 -0.46 -41.02 5.78
N ILE A 161 0.83 -40.75 5.58
CA ILE A 161 1.91 -41.68 5.99
C ILE A 161 2.59 -41.08 7.23
N GLU A 162 2.31 -41.65 8.40
CA GLU A 162 2.87 -41.21 9.68
C GLU A 162 4.38 -41.49 9.78
N VAL A 163 5.13 -40.51 10.29
CA VAL A 163 6.59 -40.59 10.46
C VAL A 163 6.90 -41.16 11.86
N ASN A 164 6.74 -42.47 12.05
CA ASN A 164 6.85 -43.12 13.37
C ASN A 164 8.30 -43.46 13.80
N ASP A 165 9.17 -43.93 12.90
CA ASP A 165 10.49 -44.48 13.28
C ASP A 165 11.70 -43.55 13.00
N ASN A 166 11.48 -42.38 12.39
CA ASN A 166 12.55 -41.51 11.88
C ASN A 166 12.28 -40.01 12.11
N PHE A 167 11.66 -39.67 13.24
CA PHE A 167 11.25 -38.30 13.55
C PHE A 167 12.39 -37.26 13.38
N GLU A 168 13.59 -37.59 13.85
CA GLU A 168 14.78 -36.74 13.73
C GLU A 168 15.13 -36.39 12.28
N LYS A 169 14.98 -37.34 11.34
CA LYS A 169 15.32 -37.14 9.92
C LYS A 169 14.50 -36.01 9.29
N TYR A 170 13.27 -35.79 9.76
CA TYR A 170 12.34 -34.80 9.21
C TYR A 170 12.33 -33.48 9.98
N LYS A 171 13.24 -33.28 10.95
CA LYS A 171 13.45 -31.95 11.54
C LYS A 171 14.08 -31.01 10.52
N ASN A 172 13.61 -29.75 10.48
CA ASN A 172 14.09 -28.74 9.51
C ASN A 172 15.62 -28.62 9.45
N LYS A 173 16.32 -28.69 10.59
CA LYS A 173 17.79 -28.67 10.66
C LYS A 173 18.45 -29.82 9.88
N ASN A 174 17.86 -31.01 9.95
CA ASN A 174 18.37 -32.22 9.30
C ASN A 174 17.95 -32.30 7.82
N LEU A 175 16.86 -31.61 7.44
CA LEU A 175 16.46 -31.43 6.05
C LEU A 175 17.35 -30.43 5.30
N ALA A 176 17.85 -29.41 6.01
CA ALA A 176 18.59 -28.30 5.45
C ALA A 176 19.95 -28.72 4.86
N THR A 177 20.28 -28.19 3.69
CA THR A 177 21.55 -28.44 2.99
C THR A 177 22.16 -27.11 2.52
N LYS A 178 23.44 -27.12 2.12
CA LYS A 178 24.08 -25.90 1.62
C LYS A 178 23.52 -25.52 0.26
N PHE A 179 23.34 -24.22 0.04
CA PHE A 179 22.92 -23.70 -1.25
C PHE A 179 24.13 -23.50 -2.16
N GLU A 180 24.35 -24.43 -3.09
CA GLU A 180 25.56 -24.51 -3.93
C GLU A 180 25.39 -23.94 -5.35
N VAL A 181 24.26 -23.30 -5.64
CA VAL A 181 23.97 -22.78 -6.98
C VAL A 181 24.86 -21.56 -7.27
N LYS A 182 25.75 -21.71 -8.25
CA LYS A 182 26.63 -20.63 -8.73
C LYS A 182 25.79 -19.49 -9.29
N ASP A 183 26.28 -18.26 -9.13
CA ASP A 183 25.68 -17.02 -9.66
C ASP A 183 24.31 -16.62 -9.08
N LYS A 184 23.80 -17.33 -8.06
CA LYS A 184 22.59 -16.95 -7.32
C LYS A 184 22.90 -16.42 -5.93
N SER A 185 22.13 -15.42 -5.50
CA SER A 185 22.27 -14.70 -4.25
C SER A 185 21.19 -15.05 -3.23
N VAL A 186 21.39 -14.63 -1.98
CA VAL A 186 20.34 -14.71 -0.94
C VAL A 186 19.10 -13.94 -1.38
N PHE A 187 19.27 -12.84 -2.11
CA PHE A 187 18.17 -12.05 -2.66
C PHE A 187 17.32 -12.86 -3.65
N ASP A 188 17.95 -13.62 -4.54
CA ASP A 188 17.24 -14.48 -5.51
C ASP A 188 16.34 -15.52 -4.81
N ILE A 189 16.79 -16.06 -3.67
CA ILE A 189 16.02 -17.01 -2.87
C ILE A 189 14.81 -16.31 -2.23
N ILE A 190 15.01 -15.10 -1.70
CA ILE A 190 13.93 -14.30 -1.11
C ILE A 190 12.87 -13.95 -2.16
N GLU A 191 13.29 -13.51 -3.34
CA GLU A 191 12.38 -13.22 -4.45
C GLU A 191 11.67 -14.47 -4.95
N PHE A 192 12.35 -15.63 -5.01
CA PHE A 192 11.70 -16.91 -5.35
C PHE A 192 10.53 -17.21 -4.40
N VAL A 193 10.73 -17.05 -3.09
CA VAL A 193 9.67 -17.29 -2.09
C VAL A 193 8.55 -16.25 -2.18
N LYS A 194 8.89 -14.98 -2.41
CA LYS A 194 7.87 -13.92 -2.64
C LYS A 194 7.02 -14.21 -3.86
N ASN A 195 7.63 -14.64 -4.97
CA ASN A 195 6.94 -14.98 -6.21
C ASN A 195 6.01 -16.18 -6.01
N ARG A 196 6.44 -17.18 -5.24
CA ARG A 196 5.58 -18.30 -4.81
C ARG A 196 4.39 -17.82 -3.98
N LEU A 197 4.59 -16.84 -3.09
CA LEU A 197 3.54 -16.29 -2.24
C LEU A 197 2.50 -15.44 -2.98
N LYS A 198 2.82 -14.86 -4.15
CA LYS A 198 1.82 -14.17 -5.01
C LYS A 198 0.69 -15.11 -5.44
N GLY A 199 0.94 -16.42 -5.45
CA GLY A 199 -0.06 -17.45 -5.72
C GLY A 199 -0.19 -17.73 -7.20
N ASP A 200 -1.40 -18.05 -7.63
CA ASP A 200 -1.73 -18.41 -9.01
C ASP A 200 -1.58 -17.20 -9.94
N ILE A 201 -0.78 -17.35 -11.00
CA ILE A 201 -0.40 -16.29 -11.94
C ILE A 201 -1.03 -16.51 -13.31
N THR A 202 -1.47 -15.41 -13.92
CA THR A 202 -1.79 -15.27 -15.34
C THR A 202 -0.62 -14.60 -16.06
N LEU A 203 0.00 -15.33 -16.99
CA LEU A 203 1.13 -14.86 -17.80
C LEU A 203 0.65 -14.42 -19.19
N VAL A 204 0.91 -13.17 -19.56
CA VAL A 204 0.66 -12.65 -20.91
C VAL A 204 1.91 -12.84 -21.75
N ILE A 205 1.77 -13.47 -22.92
CA ILE A 205 2.88 -13.73 -23.84
C ILE A 205 2.50 -13.28 -25.25
N THR A 206 3.45 -12.68 -25.96
CA THR A 206 3.33 -12.38 -27.39
C THR A 206 3.87 -13.52 -28.25
N GLN A 207 3.10 -13.94 -29.26
CA GLN A 207 3.48 -15.02 -30.16
C GLN A 207 4.45 -14.56 -31.25
N GLY A 208 5.62 -15.17 -31.34
CA GLY A 208 6.61 -15.02 -32.42
C GLY A 208 6.54 -16.12 -33.48
N ARG A 209 7.68 -16.34 -34.13
CA ARG A 209 7.94 -17.44 -35.09
C ARG A 209 9.09 -18.34 -34.64
N SER A 210 9.49 -18.24 -33.37
CA SER A 210 10.73 -18.83 -32.90
C SER A 210 10.70 -20.37 -32.96
N LEU A 211 9.56 -20.99 -32.62
CA LEU A 211 9.37 -22.44 -32.65
C LEU A 211 9.57 -22.99 -34.07
N THR A 212 8.92 -22.40 -35.08
CA THR A 212 9.11 -22.82 -36.47
C THR A 212 10.47 -22.41 -37.04
N ALA A 213 10.99 -21.21 -36.69
CA ALA A 213 12.24 -20.70 -37.26
C ALA A 213 13.46 -21.44 -36.72
N ASN A 214 13.53 -21.66 -35.41
CA ASN A 214 14.60 -22.44 -34.77
C ASN A 214 14.39 -23.93 -35.00
N GLY A 215 13.15 -24.40 -35.05
CA GLY A 215 12.82 -25.79 -35.40
C GLY A 215 13.36 -26.24 -36.76
N LYS A 216 13.73 -25.33 -37.66
CA LYS A 216 14.36 -25.65 -38.95
C LYS A 216 15.90 -25.70 -38.90
N LYS A 217 16.51 -25.43 -37.76
CA LYS A 217 17.97 -25.57 -37.58
C LYS A 217 18.29 -27.04 -37.35
N ASN A 218 19.41 -27.52 -37.91
CA ASN A 218 19.83 -28.93 -37.81
C ASN A 218 19.82 -29.50 -36.38
N GLU A 219 20.04 -28.66 -35.37
CA GLU A 219 20.03 -29.05 -33.95
C GLU A 219 18.63 -29.34 -33.37
N TYR A 220 17.56 -28.79 -33.96
CA TYR A 220 16.17 -28.94 -33.49
C TYR A 220 15.22 -29.57 -34.52
N GLU A 221 15.68 -29.80 -35.77
CA GLU A 221 14.86 -30.27 -36.89
C GLU A 221 14.10 -31.57 -36.61
N GLN A 222 14.77 -32.55 -36.03
CA GLN A 222 14.14 -33.83 -35.67
C GLN A 222 13.02 -33.64 -34.65
N VAL A 223 13.30 -32.88 -33.59
CA VAL A 223 12.35 -32.60 -32.50
C VAL A 223 11.14 -31.84 -33.01
N TYR A 224 11.35 -30.78 -33.81
CA TYR A 224 10.26 -29.99 -34.38
C TYR A 224 9.39 -30.82 -35.32
N THR A 225 9.99 -31.65 -36.20
CA THR A 225 9.25 -32.49 -37.15
C THR A 225 8.36 -33.49 -36.42
N GLU A 226 8.88 -34.15 -35.39
CA GLU A 226 8.10 -35.09 -34.59
C GLU A 226 6.97 -34.38 -33.83
N LEU A 227 7.24 -33.22 -33.24
CA LEU A 227 6.23 -32.40 -32.57
C LEU A 227 5.12 -31.93 -33.53
N GLU A 228 5.49 -31.48 -34.73
CA GLU A 228 4.56 -31.06 -35.78
C GLU A 228 3.72 -32.25 -36.26
N GLU A 229 4.30 -33.44 -36.42
CA GLU A 229 3.56 -34.65 -36.76
C GLU A 229 2.56 -35.07 -35.69
N LEU A 230 2.94 -35.03 -34.41
CA LEU A 230 2.04 -35.33 -33.29
C LEU A 230 0.87 -34.36 -33.24
N PHE A 231 1.15 -33.07 -33.47
CA PHE A 231 0.13 -32.03 -33.54
C PHE A 231 -0.84 -32.27 -34.70
N ILE A 232 -0.31 -32.50 -35.91
CA ILE A 232 -1.10 -32.78 -37.13
C ILE A 232 -1.99 -34.01 -36.98
N LYS A 233 -1.49 -35.09 -36.34
CA LYS A 233 -2.23 -36.33 -36.12
C LYS A 233 -3.18 -36.27 -34.91
N GLU A 234 -3.26 -35.13 -34.23
CA GLU A 234 -4.02 -34.91 -32.99
C GLU A 234 -3.66 -35.89 -31.85
N GLU A 235 -2.43 -36.39 -31.82
CA GLU A 235 -1.93 -37.33 -30.80
C GLU A 235 -1.46 -36.59 -29.53
N TYR A 236 -2.32 -35.74 -28.98
CA TYR A 236 -1.99 -34.77 -27.93
C TYR A 236 -1.48 -35.41 -26.62
N ASP A 237 -1.91 -36.63 -26.29
CA ASP A 237 -1.45 -37.34 -25.10
C ASP A 237 0.04 -37.67 -25.16
N LYS A 238 0.61 -37.81 -26.37
CA LYS A 238 2.04 -38.05 -26.55
C LYS A 238 2.86 -36.78 -26.33
N ILE A 239 2.31 -35.60 -26.63
CA ILE A 239 2.96 -34.29 -26.41
C ILE A 239 3.29 -34.08 -24.92
N LYS A 240 2.48 -34.63 -24.02
CA LYS A 240 2.71 -34.56 -22.57
C LYS A 240 4.09 -35.06 -22.14
N PHE A 241 4.59 -36.11 -22.77
CA PHE A 241 5.86 -36.75 -22.45
C PHE A 241 7.00 -36.34 -23.38
N PHE A 242 6.74 -35.43 -24.31
CA PHE A 242 7.69 -35.01 -25.31
C PHE A 242 8.72 -34.04 -24.72
N GLU A 243 10.01 -34.31 -24.86
CA GLU A 243 11.07 -33.41 -24.40
C GLU A 243 11.24 -32.24 -25.38
N ILE A 244 11.12 -31.01 -24.86
CA ILE A 244 11.27 -29.79 -25.65
C ILE A 244 12.60 -29.15 -25.23
N PRO A 245 13.61 -29.10 -26.11
CA PRO A 245 14.90 -28.49 -25.82
C PRO A 245 14.79 -26.99 -25.57
N PHE A 246 15.55 -26.48 -24.59
CA PHE A 246 15.72 -25.05 -24.41
C PHE A 246 16.35 -24.42 -25.66
N GLY A 247 15.83 -23.28 -26.11
CA GLY A 247 16.28 -22.56 -27.31
C GLY A 247 15.44 -22.83 -28.55
N ILE A 248 14.55 -23.84 -28.56
CA ILE A 248 13.67 -24.10 -29.70
C ILE A 248 12.59 -23.03 -29.83
N SER A 249 12.04 -22.53 -28.71
CA SER A 249 11.02 -21.48 -28.69
C SER A 249 11.30 -20.48 -27.59
N ALA A 250 11.34 -19.20 -27.96
CA ALA A 250 11.51 -18.10 -27.03
C ALA A 250 10.39 -18.06 -25.98
N GLU A 251 9.15 -18.33 -26.39
CA GLU A 251 7.96 -18.32 -25.54
C GLU A 251 7.98 -19.46 -24.51
N ILE A 252 8.43 -20.65 -24.91
CA ILE A 252 8.58 -21.79 -24.00
C ILE A 252 9.74 -21.54 -23.03
N ASP A 253 10.86 -21.03 -23.54
CA ASP A 253 12.03 -20.74 -22.72
C ASP A 253 11.73 -19.66 -21.67
N THR A 254 11.02 -18.58 -22.03
CA THR A 254 10.66 -17.52 -21.07
C THR A 254 9.69 -18.03 -20.02
N TYR A 255 8.70 -18.83 -20.42
CA TYR A 255 7.83 -19.53 -19.48
C TYR A 255 8.63 -20.34 -18.45
N ASP A 256 9.58 -21.18 -18.91
CA ASP A 256 10.39 -22.02 -18.02
C ASP A 256 11.30 -21.17 -17.12
N LEU A 257 11.86 -20.06 -17.63
CA LEU A 257 12.65 -19.12 -16.83
C LEU A 257 11.82 -18.40 -15.77
N ILE A 258 10.63 -17.88 -16.11
CA ILE A 258 9.72 -17.21 -15.17
C ILE A 258 9.25 -18.21 -14.10
N LYS A 259 8.93 -19.45 -14.49
CA LYS A 259 8.61 -20.52 -13.55
C LYS A 259 9.77 -20.79 -12.59
N ASN A 260 11.00 -20.80 -13.09
CA ASN A 260 12.21 -20.97 -12.27
C ASN A 260 12.49 -19.78 -11.33
N MET A 261 11.85 -18.63 -11.54
CA MET A 261 11.85 -17.50 -10.59
C MET A 261 10.84 -17.69 -9.43
N GLY A 262 10.13 -18.82 -9.37
CA GLY A 262 9.22 -19.18 -8.26
C GLY A 262 7.74 -18.91 -8.51
N TYR A 263 7.38 -18.38 -9.68
CA TYR A 263 5.99 -18.07 -10.03
C TYR A 263 5.15 -19.33 -10.29
N LYS A 264 3.91 -19.35 -9.77
CA LYS A 264 2.93 -20.41 -10.04
C LYS A 264 2.05 -20.05 -11.23
N ILE A 265 2.57 -20.20 -12.44
CA ILE A 265 1.80 -19.92 -13.66
C ILE A 265 0.74 -21.01 -13.84
N ILE A 266 -0.53 -20.61 -13.90
CA ILE A 266 -1.66 -21.51 -14.16
C ILE A 266 -2.44 -21.13 -15.43
N ASN A 267 -2.42 -19.84 -15.79
CA ASN A 267 -3.10 -19.31 -16.97
C ASN A 267 -2.09 -18.62 -17.89
N ILE A 268 -2.29 -18.73 -19.19
CA ILE A 268 -1.58 -17.95 -20.21
C ILE A 268 -2.60 -17.20 -21.07
N VAL A 269 -2.35 -15.93 -21.33
CA VAL A 269 -3.04 -15.17 -22.39
C VAL A 269 -2.05 -14.98 -23.53
N LEU A 270 -2.28 -15.69 -24.63
CA LEU A 270 -1.39 -15.69 -25.79
C LEU A 270 -1.89 -14.72 -26.85
N PHE A 271 -1.15 -13.63 -27.07
CA PHE A 271 -1.42 -12.68 -28.14
C PHE A 271 -0.94 -13.24 -29.47
N THR A 272 -1.87 -13.47 -30.41
CA THR A 272 -1.59 -14.10 -31.70
C THR A 272 -1.88 -13.14 -32.85
N GLN A 273 -1.10 -13.21 -33.93
CA GLN A 273 -1.30 -12.37 -35.13
C GLN A 273 -1.61 -13.29 -36.33
N PRO A 274 -2.84 -13.81 -36.43
CA PRO A 274 -3.21 -14.79 -37.46
C PRO A 274 -2.96 -14.28 -38.88
N ASP A 275 -3.21 -13.01 -39.20
CA ASP A 275 -3.00 -12.53 -40.58
C ASP A 275 -1.52 -12.35 -40.96
N PHE A 276 -0.66 -12.10 -39.97
CA PHE A 276 0.78 -11.93 -40.19
C PHE A 276 1.54 -13.27 -40.16
N PHE A 277 1.08 -14.22 -39.34
CA PHE A 277 1.73 -15.51 -39.11
C PHE A 277 0.98 -16.72 -39.69
N GLY A 278 -0.24 -16.54 -40.20
CA GLY A 278 -1.20 -17.61 -40.49
C GLY A 278 -1.06 -18.35 -41.82
N GLN A 279 0.08 -18.28 -42.50
CA GLN A 279 0.35 -19.24 -43.57
C GLN A 279 1.38 -20.28 -43.14
N PRO A 280 1.00 -21.57 -43.08
CA PRO A 280 1.96 -22.65 -42.87
C PRO A 280 2.95 -22.64 -44.05
N ASN A 281 4.22 -22.39 -43.75
CA ASN A 281 5.31 -22.35 -44.73
C ASN A 281 5.75 -23.76 -45.22
N SER A 282 4.85 -24.75 -45.14
CA SER A 282 5.15 -26.16 -45.35
C SER A 282 4.74 -26.63 -46.74
N LYS A 283 5.62 -27.39 -47.38
CA LYS A 283 5.38 -28.09 -48.67
C LYS A 283 4.41 -29.27 -48.53
N SER A 284 3.90 -29.58 -47.34
CA SER A 284 3.00 -30.72 -47.16
C SER A 284 1.60 -30.41 -47.73
N LYS A 285 1.11 -31.30 -48.60
CA LYS A 285 -0.25 -31.21 -49.17
C LYS A 285 -1.34 -31.41 -48.12
N ASP A 286 -0.98 -31.86 -46.92
CA ASP A 286 -1.90 -32.26 -45.85
C ASP A 286 -2.42 -31.08 -45.03
N ILE A 287 -1.61 -30.03 -44.81
CA ILE A 287 -2.03 -28.87 -43.99
C ILE A 287 -3.18 -28.07 -44.65
N LYS A 288 -3.25 -28.03 -45.99
CA LYS A 288 -4.39 -27.42 -46.72
C LYS A 288 -5.70 -28.21 -46.55
N LYS A 289 -5.65 -29.49 -46.15
CA LYS A 289 -6.84 -30.30 -45.82
C LYS A 289 -7.24 -30.22 -44.34
N ILE A 290 -6.28 -29.95 -43.45
CA ILE A 290 -6.45 -29.93 -41.99
C ILE A 290 -7.09 -28.63 -41.49
N GLY A 291 -6.84 -27.49 -42.15
CA GLY A 291 -7.13 -26.14 -41.64
C GLY A 291 -8.61 -25.73 -41.44
N LYS A 292 -9.59 -26.63 -41.56
CA LYS A 292 -11.01 -26.34 -41.23
C LYS A 292 -11.61 -27.20 -40.11
N SER A 293 -10.92 -28.24 -39.64
CA SER A 293 -11.45 -29.18 -38.64
C SER A 293 -10.47 -29.56 -37.53
N HIS A 294 -9.37 -28.83 -37.37
CA HIS A 294 -8.34 -29.13 -36.38
C HIS A 294 -8.71 -28.57 -35.00
N THR A 295 -8.51 -29.35 -33.93
CA THR A 295 -8.97 -29.01 -32.57
C THR A 295 -8.40 -27.69 -32.02
N TYR A 296 -7.15 -27.35 -32.37
CA TYR A 296 -6.44 -26.16 -31.85
C TYR A 296 -6.33 -24.99 -32.83
N TYR A 297 -6.66 -25.18 -34.11
CA TYR A 297 -6.37 -24.21 -35.17
C TYR A 297 -7.65 -23.76 -35.86
N ASP A 298 -7.89 -22.44 -35.84
CA ASP A 298 -9.04 -21.78 -36.43
C ASP A 298 -8.63 -20.45 -37.10
N GLU A 299 -9.60 -19.69 -37.58
CA GLU A 299 -9.37 -18.38 -38.22
C GLU A 299 -8.90 -17.28 -37.26
N ASN A 300 -8.95 -17.50 -35.94
CA ASN A 300 -8.50 -16.55 -34.93
C ASN A 300 -7.05 -16.83 -34.49
N ASN A 301 -6.48 -17.98 -34.83
CA ASN A 301 -5.15 -18.36 -34.39
C ASN A 301 -4.19 -18.55 -35.58
N SER A 302 -2.90 -18.33 -35.35
CA SER A 302 -1.88 -18.75 -36.31
C SER A 302 -1.49 -20.21 -36.07
N TRP A 303 -0.83 -20.84 -37.05
CA TRP A 303 -0.36 -22.23 -36.89
C TRP A 303 0.59 -22.37 -35.70
N GLU A 304 1.55 -21.44 -35.59
CA GLU A 304 2.48 -21.38 -34.46
C GLU A 304 1.74 -21.17 -33.13
N GLY A 305 0.78 -20.25 -33.08
CA GLY A 305 -0.01 -19.98 -31.88
C GLY A 305 -0.87 -21.17 -31.45
N ALA A 306 -1.36 -21.96 -32.42
CA ALA A 306 -2.12 -23.18 -32.16
C ALA A 306 -1.22 -24.30 -31.60
N MET A 307 -0.01 -24.46 -32.14
CA MET A 307 0.99 -25.39 -31.60
C MET A 307 1.42 -24.98 -30.19
N LEU A 308 1.75 -23.71 -29.97
CA LEU A 308 2.13 -23.19 -28.64
C LEU A 308 1.01 -23.41 -27.61
N LYS A 309 -0.24 -23.11 -27.98
CA LYS A 309 -1.42 -23.39 -27.13
C LYS A 309 -1.48 -24.87 -26.74
N CYS A 310 -1.36 -25.76 -27.72
CA CYS A 310 -1.39 -27.20 -27.49
C CYS A 310 -0.25 -27.66 -26.55
N ILE A 311 0.96 -27.16 -26.75
CA ILE A 311 2.11 -27.46 -25.89
C ILE A 311 1.84 -27.01 -24.46
N PHE A 312 1.43 -25.76 -24.25
CA PHE A 312 1.14 -25.22 -22.92
C PHE A 312 0.01 -25.97 -22.21
N GLU A 313 -1.06 -26.34 -22.91
CA GLU A 313 -2.16 -27.12 -22.32
C GLU A 313 -1.78 -28.57 -22.03
N LYS A 314 -1.04 -29.25 -22.92
CA LYS A 314 -0.83 -30.70 -22.84
C LYS A 314 0.44 -31.10 -22.10
N LYS A 315 1.54 -30.39 -22.36
CA LYS A 315 2.82 -30.63 -21.68
C LYS A 315 2.85 -29.95 -20.31
N TYR A 316 2.42 -28.69 -20.24
CA TYR A 316 2.53 -27.88 -19.02
C TYR A 316 1.24 -27.85 -18.18
N ASN A 317 0.13 -28.42 -18.69
CA ASN A 317 -1.16 -28.48 -17.99
C ASN A 317 -1.67 -27.11 -17.55
N LEU A 318 -1.58 -26.12 -18.45
CA LEU A 318 -2.00 -24.73 -18.24
C LEU A 318 -3.34 -24.47 -18.93
N ASN A 319 -4.07 -23.46 -18.44
CA ASN A 319 -5.20 -22.89 -19.16
C ASN A 319 -4.69 -21.80 -20.12
N VAL A 320 -5.02 -21.88 -21.40
CA VAL A 320 -4.52 -20.94 -22.41
C VAL A 320 -5.65 -20.25 -23.16
N GLU A 321 -5.75 -18.93 -22.97
CA GLU A 321 -6.64 -18.05 -23.70
C GLU A 321 -5.93 -17.45 -24.93
N ILE A 322 -6.58 -17.47 -26.09
CA ILE A 322 -6.06 -16.82 -27.32
C ILE A 322 -6.60 -15.40 -27.40
N ALA A 323 -5.71 -14.43 -27.58
CA ALA A 323 -6.00 -13.02 -27.84
C ALA A 323 -5.61 -12.66 -29.28
N PRO A 324 -6.53 -12.77 -30.26
CA PRO A 324 -6.21 -12.58 -31.66
C PRO A 324 -6.13 -11.10 -32.06
N LEU A 325 -5.08 -10.74 -32.81
CA LEU A 325 -4.85 -9.40 -33.39
C LEU A 325 -4.92 -9.49 -34.93
N LYS A 326 -6.12 -9.30 -35.51
CA LYS A 326 -6.41 -9.47 -36.95
C LYS A 326 -6.29 -8.18 -37.77
N ASN A 327 -5.58 -8.23 -38.90
CA ASN A 327 -5.59 -7.26 -40.02
C ASN A 327 -5.69 -5.78 -39.61
N VAL A 328 -4.90 -5.39 -38.62
CA VAL A 328 -5.01 -4.07 -38.00
C VAL A 328 -3.89 -3.14 -38.43
N LEU A 329 -4.27 -1.89 -38.76
CA LEU A 329 -3.33 -0.77 -38.82
C LEU A 329 -2.66 -0.61 -37.45
N SER A 330 -1.48 -0.01 -37.40
CA SER A 330 -0.71 0.15 -36.15
C SER A 330 -1.53 0.75 -34.99
N ARG A 331 -2.48 1.64 -35.31
CA ARG A 331 -3.42 2.20 -34.34
C ARG A 331 -4.38 1.15 -33.78
N ASP A 332 -5.09 0.43 -34.63
CA ASP A 332 -6.11 -0.50 -34.17
C ASP A 332 -5.47 -1.65 -33.35
N LEU A 333 -4.21 -1.97 -33.65
CA LEU A 333 -3.39 -2.88 -32.86
C LEU A 333 -3.10 -2.35 -31.45
N PHE A 334 -2.91 -1.04 -31.28
CA PHE A 334 -2.82 -0.40 -29.96
C PHE A 334 -4.13 -0.58 -29.19
N ASP A 335 -5.26 -0.19 -29.80
CA ASP A 335 -6.58 -0.18 -29.15
C ASP A 335 -7.03 -1.59 -28.74
N LEU A 336 -6.84 -2.59 -29.61
CA LEU A 336 -7.17 -3.99 -29.32
C LEU A 336 -6.29 -4.57 -28.22
N SER A 337 -4.96 -4.35 -28.31
CA SER A 337 -4.03 -4.90 -27.32
C SER A 337 -4.31 -4.31 -25.94
N TRP A 338 -4.46 -3.00 -25.85
CA TRP A 338 -4.73 -2.30 -24.60
C TRP A 338 -6.07 -2.71 -24.00
N SER A 339 -7.14 -2.78 -24.80
CA SER A 339 -8.46 -3.20 -24.31
C SER A 339 -8.46 -4.64 -23.81
N LYS A 340 -7.71 -5.53 -24.48
CA LYS A 340 -7.58 -6.90 -24.02
C LYS A 340 -6.81 -7.00 -22.71
N LEU A 341 -5.74 -6.21 -22.55
CA LEU A 341 -5.01 -6.15 -21.28
C LEU A 341 -5.88 -5.61 -20.15
N ASP A 342 -6.72 -4.58 -20.39
CA ASP A 342 -7.68 -4.09 -19.39
C ASP A 342 -8.68 -5.19 -18.99
N GLU A 343 -9.19 -5.96 -19.95
CA GLU A 343 -10.07 -7.09 -19.67
C GLU A 343 -9.39 -8.12 -18.78
N VAL A 344 -8.14 -8.50 -19.09
CA VAL A 344 -7.40 -9.49 -18.29
C VAL A 344 -7.07 -8.92 -16.90
N LEU A 345 -6.65 -7.67 -16.83
CA LEU A 345 -6.35 -7.00 -15.56
C LEU A 345 -7.60 -6.83 -14.69
N SER A 346 -8.79 -6.65 -15.26
CA SER A 346 -10.05 -6.56 -14.50
C SER A 346 -10.43 -7.88 -13.80
N LYS A 347 -9.93 -9.02 -14.30
CA LYS A 347 -10.21 -10.36 -13.78
C LYS A 347 -9.18 -10.84 -12.75
N ASN A 348 -8.03 -10.17 -12.64
CA ASN A 348 -6.89 -10.59 -11.82
C ASN A 348 -6.42 -9.46 -10.92
N SER A 349 -5.88 -9.76 -9.74
CA SER A 349 -5.14 -8.73 -9.00
C SER A 349 -3.84 -8.37 -9.74
N LYS A 350 -3.34 -7.14 -9.58
CA LYS A 350 -2.11 -6.69 -10.25
C LYS A 350 -0.91 -7.62 -10.01
N ASP A 351 -0.80 -8.16 -8.81
CA ASP A 351 0.29 -9.05 -8.40
C ASP A 351 0.20 -10.46 -9.01
N GLN A 352 -0.95 -10.82 -9.59
CA GLN A 352 -1.19 -12.09 -10.25
C GLN A 352 -0.99 -12.02 -11.76
N PHE A 353 -0.52 -10.89 -12.27
CA PHE A 353 -0.45 -10.60 -13.68
C PHE A 353 0.99 -10.28 -14.08
N ILE A 354 1.54 -11.10 -14.97
CA ILE A 354 2.91 -10.96 -15.49
C ILE A 354 2.85 -10.79 -17.00
N ILE A 355 3.71 -9.93 -17.52
CA ILE A 355 3.83 -9.68 -18.95
C ILE A 355 5.21 -10.13 -19.44
N ASP A 356 5.23 -10.93 -20.50
CA ASP A 356 6.43 -11.26 -21.28
C ASP A 356 6.30 -10.67 -22.70
N VAL A 357 7.28 -9.84 -23.08
CA VAL A 357 7.35 -9.18 -24.40
C VAL A 357 8.49 -9.72 -25.27
N THR A 358 9.05 -10.89 -24.93
CA THR A 358 10.16 -11.51 -25.67
C THR A 358 9.77 -11.90 -27.10
N GLY A 359 8.61 -12.55 -27.25
CA GLY A 359 8.14 -13.06 -28.53
C GLY A 359 7.43 -12.01 -29.40
N GLY A 360 7.14 -12.36 -30.65
CA GLY A 360 6.25 -11.58 -31.51
C GLY A 360 6.84 -10.34 -32.18
N GLN A 361 5.93 -9.56 -32.79
CA GLN A 361 6.31 -8.32 -33.45
C GLN A 361 6.66 -7.24 -32.43
N LYS A 362 7.71 -6.47 -32.73
CA LYS A 362 8.17 -5.34 -31.90
C LYS A 362 7.05 -4.36 -31.55
N ASN A 363 6.14 -4.06 -32.48
CA ASN A 363 5.07 -3.09 -32.24
C ASN A 363 4.11 -3.57 -31.14
N VAL A 364 3.71 -4.85 -31.15
CA VAL A 364 2.85 -5.42 -30.11
C VAL A 364 3.58 -5.43 -28.76
N GLY A 365 4.83 -5.92 -28.74
CA GLY A 365 5.64 -5.93 -27.52
C GLY A 365 5.82 -4.54 -26.92
N LEU A 366 6.02 -3.51 -27.74
CA LEU A 366 6.13 -2.12 -27.29
C LEU A 366 4.82 -1.60 -26.67
N VAL A 367 3.67 -1.84 -27.31
CA VAL A 367 2.37 -1.43 -26.76
C VAL A 367 2.11 -2.08 -25.40
N ILE A 368 2.38 -3.39 -25.29
CA ILE A 368 2.18 -4.14 -24.05
C ILE A 368 3.18 -3.67 -22.96
N ALA A 369 4.43 -3.39 -23.32
CA ALA A 369 5.41 -2.84 -22.39
C ALA A 369 5.00 -1.45 -21.88
N ILE A 370 4.53 -0.56 -22.77
CA ILE A 370 3.99 0.76 -22.39
C ILE A 370 2.79 0.59 -21.45
N TYR A 371 1.85 -0.29 -21.78
CA TYR A 371 0.72 -0.61 -20.91
C TYR A 371 1.18 -1.01 -19.50
N SER A 372 2.19 -1.87 -19.43
CA SER A 372 2.77 -2.34 -18.17
C SER A 372 3.27 -1.17 -17.31
N LEU A 373 3.99 -0.23 -17.92
CA LEU A 373 4.49 0.97 -17.25
C LEU A 373 3.37 1.92 -16.80
N PHE A 374 2.33 2.11 -17.61
CA PHE A 374 1.15 2.91 -17.25
C PHE A 374 0.33 2.30 -16.10
N LYS A 375 0.28 0.97 -16.00
CA LYS A 375 -0.49 0.27 -14.97
C LYS A 375 0.34 -0.13 -13.74
N ASN A 376 1.63 0.23 -13.70
CA ASN A 376 2.58 -0.16 -12.65
C ASN A 376 2.71 -1.68 -12.50
N ILE A 377 2.92 -2.38 -13.61
CA ILE A 377 3.07 -3.84 -13.68
C ILE A 377 4.48 -4.13 -14.25
N PRO A 378 5.27 -5.04 -13.63
CA PRO A 378 6.57 -5.41 -14.19
C PRO A 378 6.38 -6.25 -15.46
N PHE A 379 7.32 -6.12 -16.40
CA PHE A 379 7.35 -6.94 -17.61
C PHE A 379 8.73 -7.57 -17.82
N TYR A 380 8.76 -8.63 -18.60
CA TYR A 380 9.95 -9.47 -18.78
C TYR A 380 10.37 -9.49 -20.25
N TYR A 381 11.69 -9.55 -20.45
CA TYR A 381 12.28 -9.72 -21.77
C TYR A 381 13.55 -10.58 -21.69
N LYS A 382 13.62 -11.61 -22.54
CA LYS A 382 14.81 -12.46 -22.69
C LYS A 382 15.63 -11.99 -23.90
N TYR A 383 16.88 -11.62 -23.67
CA TYR A 383 17.83 -11.40 -24.78
C TYR A 383 18.39 -12.73 -25.29
N GLU A 384 18.74 -12.79 -26.58
CA GLU A 384 19.20 -14.02 -27.26
C GLU A 384 20.41 -14.71 -26.62
N LYS A 385 21.23 -13.98 -25.84
CA LYS A 385 22.48 -14.48 -25.23
C LYS A 385 22.61 -14.25 -23.72
N THR A 386 21.60 -13.68 -23.06
CA THR A 386 21.66 -13.34 -21.62
C THR A 386 20.48 -13.93 -20.87
N ASN A 387 20.44 -13.68 -19.55
CA ASN A 387 19.34 -14.06 -18.70
C ASN A 387 18.06 -13.27 -19.05
N LEU A 388 16.93 -13.81 -18.59
CA LEU A 388 15.66 -13.09 -18.55
C LEU A 388 15.84 -11.86 -17.65
N GLU A 389 15.50 -10.69 -18.17
CA GLU A 389 15.54 -9.44 -17.41
C GLU A 389 14.13 -9.02 -17.03
N GLU A 390 13.97 -8.59 -15.78
CA GLU A 390 12.76 -7.95 -15.29
C GLU A 390 12.89 -6.44 -15.46
N PHE A 391 11.95 -5.84 -16.17
CA PHE A 391 11.77 -4.39 -16.20
C PHE A 391 10.82 -4.03 -15.06
N PRO A 392 11.31 -3.39 -14.00
CA PRO A 392 10.48 -3.06 -12.86
C PRO A 392 9.37 -2.10 -13.28
N ALA A 393 8.22 -2.23 -12.62
CA ALA A 393 7.15 -1.26 -12.75
C ALA A 393 7.67 0.14 -12.39
N PHE A 394 7.87 0.99 -13.39
CA PHE A 394 8.16 2.40 -13.22
C PHE A 394 6.96 3.18 -13.73
N GLY A 395 6.35 3.98 -12.85
CA GLY A 395 5.13 4.70 -13.17
C GLY A 395 5.38 5.70 -14.29
N LEU A 396 4.78 5.42 -15.44
CA LEU A 396 4.66 6.36 -16.54
C LEU A 396 3.26 6.92 -16.57
N ASP A 397 3.18 8.15 -17.07
CA ASP A 397 1.91 8.83 -17.22
C ASP A 397 1.84 9.68 -18.48
N TRP A 398 0.64 10.13 -18.81
CA TRP A 398 0.41 11.09 -19.87
C TRP A 398 1.02 12.45 -19.50
N ASP A 399 1.49 13.20 -20.52
CA ASP A 399 1.96 14.57 -20.33
C ASP A 399 0.78 15.50 -20.06
N TYR A 400 0.53 15.78 -18.79
CA TYR A 400 -0.61 16.59 -18.38
C TYR A 400 -0.47 18.06 -18.69
N ASP A 401 0.75 18.59 -18.77
CA ASP A 401 0.95 19.97 -19.20
C ASP A 401 0.52 20.13 -20.67
N TYR A 402 0.83 19.13 -21.50
CA TYR A 402 0.35 19.09 -22.88
C TYR A 402 -1.18 18.97 -22.94
N PHE A 403 -1.78 18.04 -22.19
CA PHE A 403 -3.24 17.85 -22.20
C PHE A 403 -4.00 19.06 -21.65
N ASP A 404 -3.51 19.73 -20.61
CA ASP A 404 -4.08 20.97 -20.07
C ASP A 404 -4.27 22.04 -21.18
N ASN A 405 -3.29 22.15 -22.08
CA ASN A 405 -3.32 23.12 -23.18
C ASN A 405 -4.36 22.78 -24.25
N ILE A 406 -4.55 21.50 -24.59
CA ILE A 406 -5.42 21.09 -25.70
C ILE A 406 -6.83 20.65 -25.26
N TYR A 407 -7.03 20.34 -23.98
CA TYR A 407 -8.25 19.72 -23.45
C TYR A 407 -9.52 20.48 -23.81
N SER A 408 -9.53 21.80 -23.63
CA SER A 408 -10.71 22.64 -23.90
C SER A 408 -11.16 22.57 -25.36
N ILE A 409 -10.20 22.53 -26.29
CA ILE A 409 -10.46 22.47 -27.73
C ILE A 409 -10.92 21.07 -28.11
N VAL A 410 -10.21 20.03 -27.65
CA VAL A 410 -10.56 18.63 -27.90
C VAL A 410 -11.99 18.32 -27.42
N LYS A 411 -12.37 18.83 -26.24
CA LYS A 411 -13.72 18.68 -25.67
C LYS A 411 -14.76 19.48 -26.44
N THR A 412 -14.51 20.77 -26.73
CA THR A 412 -15.47 21.63 -27.44
C THR A 412 -15.76 21.14 -28.85
N LEU A 413 -14.73 20.63 -29.53
CA LEU A 413 -14.83 20.08 -30.86
C LEU A 413 -15.20 18.59 -30.85
N ASN A 414 -15.53 17.97 -29.71
CA ASN A 414 -15.83 16.53 -29.56
C ASN A 414 -14.83 15.62 -30.31
N LEU A 415 -13.54 15.95 -30.31
CA LEU A 415 -12.48 15.22 -31.03
C LEU A 415 -12.14 13.86 -30.41
N ASN A 416 -12.71 13.60 -29.24
CA ASN A 416 -12.49 12.41 -28.44
C ASN A 416 -13.39 11.23 -28.80
N GLU A 417 -14.46 11.43 -29.58
CA GLU A 417 -15.31 10.31 -30.03
C GLU A 417 -14.48 9.31 -30.85
N ASN A 418 -14.51 8.02 -30.46
CA ASN A 418 -13.61 6.97 -30.98
C ASN A 418 -13.63 6.81 -32.51
N ASP A 419 -14.67 7.31 -33.17
CA ASP A 419 -14.88 7.26 -34.62
C ASP A 419 -14.99 8.63 -35.30
N LYS A 420 -14.57 9.71 -34.63
CA LYS A 420 -14.59 11.03 -35.26
C LYS A 420 -13.57 11.11 -36.38
N ILE A 421 -14.11 11.28 -37.59
CA ILE A 421 -13.35 11.55 -38.80
C ILE A 421 -13.44 13.04 -39.08
N LEU A 422 -12.28 13.68 -39.22
CA LEU A 422 -12.17 15.07 -39.66
C LEU A 422 -11.98 15.13 -41.17
N ASP A 423 -12.62 16.10 -41.79
CA ASP A 423 -12.26 16.51 -43.15
C ASP A 423 -11.04 17.45 -43.12
N ILE A 424 -10.46 17.72 -44.30
CA ILE A 424 -9.28 18.59 -44.43
C ILE A 424 -9.58 20.02 -43.93
N LYS A 425 -10.81 20.53 -44.12
CA LYS A 425 -11.15 21.90 -43.76
C LYS A 425 -11.15 22.05 -42.23
N ASP A 426 -11.76 21.10 -41.54
CA ASP A 426 -11.79 21.08 -40.08
C ASP A 426 -10.37 20.89 -39.52
N PHE A 427 -9.58 20.01 -40.13
CA PHE A 427 -8.17 19.81 -39.76
C PHE A 427 -7.32 21.08 -39.92
N LEU A 428 -7.46 21.82 -41.02
CA LEU A 428 -6.70 23.06 -41.26
C LEU A 428 -7.07 24.20 -40.30
N ASN A 429 -8.21 24.10 -39.61
CA ASN A 429 -8.62 25.06 -38.58
C ASN A 429 -8.15 24.65 -37.17
N LEU A 430 -7.52 23.48 -37.01
CA LEU A 430 -6.95 23.07 -35.73
C LEU A 430 -5.60 23.75 -35.48
N PRO A 431 -5.31 24.13 -34.23
CA PRO A 431 -3.94 24.44 -33.81
C PRO A 431 -2.99 23.30 -34.14
N GLU A 432 -1.73 23.63 -34.43
CA GLU A 432 -0.70 22.67 -34.84
C GLU A 432 -0.54 21.53 -33.83
N GLU A 433 -0.61 21.86 -32.54
CA GLU A 433 -0.52 20.90 -31.44
C GLU A 433 -1.58 19.81 -31.56
N ILE A 434 -2.82 20.18 -31.90
CA ILE A 434 -3.94 19.23 -32.02
C ILE A 434 -3.91 18.52 -33.38
N ALA A 435 -3.60 19.26 -34.44
CA ALA A 435 -3.47 18.71 -35.79
C ALA A 435 -2.44 17.56 -35.83
N ASN A 436 -1.32 17.70 -35.12
CA ASN A 436 -0.27 16.69 -35.04
C ASN A 436 -0.71 15.34 -34.44
N VAL A 437 -1.86 15.30 -33.75
CA VAL A 437 -2.42 14.07 -33.19
C VAL A 437 -3.23 13.28 -34.23
N PHE A 438 -3.60 13.88 -35.35
CA PHE A 438 -4.38 13.23 -36.40
C PHE A 438 -3.49 12.62 -37.48
N SER A 439 -3.94 11.50 -38.03
CA SER A 439 -3.29 10.81 -39.14
C SER A 439 -4.29 10.56 -40.26
N PHE A 440 -3.80 10.60 -41.50
CA PHE A 440 -4.62 10.29 -42.68
C PHE A 440 -5.04 8.82 -42.68
N ILE A 441 -6.33 8.58 -42.89
CA ILE A 441 -6.86 7.23 -43.20
C ILE A 441 -6.88 7.03 -44.72
N ASP A 442 -7.33 8.06 -45.45
CA ASP A 442 -7.40 8.10 -46.91
C ASP A 442 -7.06 9.50 -47.45
N SER A 443 -7.33 9.79 -48.73
CA SER A 443 -6.93 11.05 -49.37
C SER A 443 -7.63 12.31 -48.81
N TYR A 444 -8.72 12.18 -48.05
CA TYR A 444 -9.51 13.33 -47.57
C TYR A 444 -10.01 13.23 -46.12
N GLN A 445 -9.72 12.13 -45.42
CA GLN A 445 -10.20 11.86 -44.07
C GLN A 445 -9.05 11.65 -43.10
N LEU A 446 -9.17 12.28 -41.93
CA LEU A 446 -8.21 12.17 -40.83
C LEU A 446 -8.89 11.65 -39.57
N LYS A 447 -8.17 10.86 -38.79
CA LYS A 447 -8.64 10.33 -37.50
C LYS A 447 -7.51 10.42 -36.48
N PRO A 448 -7.79 10.55 -35.16
CA PRO A 448 -6.73 10.60 -34.16
C PRO A 448 -5.84 9.36 -34.24
N PHE A 449 -4.52 9.51 -34.11
CA PHE A 449 -3.62 8.36 -34.06
C PHE A 449 -3.76 7.60 -32.73
N TYR A 450 -3.95 8.32 -31.62
CA TYR A 450 -4.13 7.78 -30.28
C TYR A 450 -5.61 7.67 -29.90
N PRO A 451 -6.00 6.78 -28.96
CA PRO A 451 -7.37 6.70 -28.43
C PRO A 451 -7.69 7.89 -27.50
N LEU A 452 -7.96 9.05 -28.10
CA LEU A 452 -8.16 10.30 -27.37
C LEU A 452 -9.25 10.21 -26.29
N ALA A 453 -10.38 9.52 -26.50
CA ALA A 453 -11.38 9.31 -25.45
C ALA A 453 -10.80 8.71 -24.18
N ARG A 454 -9.97 7.66 -24.33
CA ARG A 454 -9.38 6.97 -23.20
C ARG A 454 -8.37 7.85 -22.48
N ILE A 455 -7.49 8.50 -23.24
CA ILE A 455 -6.46 9.36 -22.68
C ILE A 455 -7.08 10.54 -21.92
N LEU A 456 -8.14 11.13 -22.49
CA LEU A 456 -8.86 12.22 -21.82
C LEU A 456 -9.62 11.73 -20.59
N SER A 457 -10.19 10.52 -20.62
CA SER A 457 -10.83 9.94 -19.44
C SER A 457 -9.81 9.75 -18.31
N ASP A 458 -8.63 9.20 -18.62
CA ASP A 458 -7.54 9.02 -17.65
C ASP A 458 -7.06 10.39 -17.10
N TYR A 459 -6.99 11.40 -17.96
CA TYR A 459 -6.64 12.78 -17.58
C TYR A 459 -7.71 13.44 -16.71
N GLU A 460 -9.00 13.33 -17.07
CA GLU A 460 -10.12 13.87 -16.29
C GLU A 460 -10.14 13.25 -14.88
N GLU A 461 -9.96 11.93 -14.77
CA GLU A 461 -9.88 11.22 -13.50
C GLU A 461 -8.75 11.77 -12.62
N LYS A 462 -7.56 11.98 -13.18
CA LYS A 462 -6.41 12.51 -12.43
C LYS A 462 -6.47 14.00 -12.17
N ARG A 463 -7.15 14.77 -13.01
CA ARG A 463 -7.41 16.19 -12.76
C ARG A 463 -8.34 16.37 -11.56
N GLU A 464 -9.33 15.50 -11.40
CA GLU A 464 -10.18 15.47 -10.21
C GLU A 464 -9.40 15.03 -8.96
N LEU A 465 -8.38 14.18 -9.10
CA LEU A 465 -7.55 13.65 -8.00
C LEU A 465 -6.04 13.71 -8.27
N PRO A 466 -5.43 14.90 -8.23
CA PRO A 466 -4.03 15.07 -8.59
C PRO A 466 -3.06 14.32 -7.65
N PHE A 467 -3.51 13.95 -6.44
CA PHE A 467 -2.67 13.34 -5.41
C PHE A 467 -2.99 11.87 -5.12
N GLY A 468 -4.03 11.31 -5.77
CA GLY A 468 -4.51 9.94 -5.57
C GLY A 468 -5.28 9.72 -4.27
N ILE A 469 -5.71 8.47 -4.04
CA ILE A 469 -6.68 8.07 -3.00
C ILE A 469 -6.11 7.16 -1.91
N GLY A 470 -4.77 6.99 -1.83
CA GLY A 470 -4.16 6.07 -0.86
C GLY A 470 -4.42 4.58 -1.16
N LYS A 471 -4.41 4.20 -2.45
CA LYS A 471 -4.85 2.88 -2.96
C LYS A 471 -4.29 1.68 -2.21
N ASN A 472 -3.00 1.70 -1.85
CA ASN A 472 -2.36 0.58 -1.15
C ASN A 472 -3.08 0.20 0.17
N LEU A 473 -3.63 1.19 0.90
CA LEU A 473 -4.40 0.90 2.11
C LEU A 473 -5.79 0.36 1.79
N LEU A 474 -6.44 0.83 0.71
CA LEU A 474 -7.76 0.35 0.29
C LEU A 474 -7.74 -1.10 -0.17
N ASP A 475 -6.58 -1.61 -0.56
CA ASP A 475 -6.43 -3.00 -0.99
C ASP A 475 -6.70 -4.01 0.15
N VAL A 476 -6.76 -3.57 1.43
CA VAL A 476 -7.26 -4.41 2.55
C VAL A 476 -8.67 -4.96 2.32
N PHE A 477 -9.46 -4.32 1.45
CA PHE A 477 -10.80 -4.76 1.08
C PHE A 477 -10.85 -5.71 -0.14
N GLU A 478 -9.73 -5.95 -0.83
CA GLU A 478 -9.65 -6.84 -2.00
C GLU A 478 -9.45 -8.33 -1.64
N VAL A 479 -9.65 -8.69 -0.37
CA VAL A 479 -9.43 -10.06 0.12
C VAL A 479 -10.68 -10.93 -0.08
N ASP A 480 -10.49 -12.09 -0.70
CA ASP A 480 -11.52 -13.11 -0.83
C ASP A 480 -11.56 -14.03 0.39
N ASP A 481 -12.31 -13.63 1.43
CA ASP A 481 -12.50 -14.41 2.66
C ASP A 481 -13.99 -14.70 2.97
N GLY A 482 -14.79 -14.80 1.90
CA GLY A 482 -16.24 -15.00 1.96
C GLY A 482 -17.05 -13.71 2.17
N ASN A 483 -16.40 -12.53 2.14
CA ASN A 483 -17.06 -11.22 2.31
C ASN A 483 -16.84 -10.25 1.12
N LYS A 484 -16.44 -10.81 -0.04
CA LYS A 484 -15.93 -10.04 -1.19
C LYS A 484 -16.89 -8.97 -1.72
N GLU A 485 -18.19 -9.26 -1.74
CA GLU A 485 -19.18 -8.30 -2.22
C GLU A 485 -19.26 -7.08 -1.29
N LYS A 486 -19.35 -7.30 0.03
CA LYS A 486 -19.43 -6.19 1.00
C LYS A 486 -18.12 -5.43 1.11
N THR A 487 -16.97 -6.11 1.06
CA THR A 487 -15.68 -5.40 1.09
C THR A 487 -15.49 -4.54 -0.15
N ARG A 488 -15.95 -5.01 -1.33
CA ARG A 488 -16.02 -4.18 -2.53
C ARG A 488 -16.92 -2.96 -2.35
N GLU A 489 -18.12 -3.13 -1.78
CA GLU A 489 -19.02 -2.00 -1.49
C GLU A 489 -18.39 -0.98 -0.53
N LEU A 490 -17.65 -1.43 0.49
CA LEU A 490 -16.91 -0.55 1.41
C LEU A 490 -15.82 0.25 0.70
N LYS A 491 -15.05 -0.41 -0.17
CA LYS A 491 -14.01 0.23 -0.99
C LYS A 491 -14.62 1.26 -1.93
N GLU A 492 -15.65 0.88 -2.69
CA GLU A 492 -16.37 1.76 -3.62
C GLU A 492 -16.93 2.99 -2.91
N TYR A 493 -17.50 2.84 -1.72
CA TYR A 493 -17.95 3.97 -0.89
C TYR A 493 -16.79 4.92 -0.58
N ILE A 494 -15.69 4.41 -0.01
CA ILE A 494 -14.55 5.26 0.38
C ILE A 494 -13.96 5.97 -0.83
N GLU A 495 -13.75 5.25 -1.93
CA GLU A 495 -13.25 5.83 -3.17
C GLU A 495 -14.17 6.97 -3.61
N ASN A 496 -15.47 6.72 -3.79
CA ASN A 496 -16.42 7.75 -4.19
C ASN A 496 -16.40 8.98 -3.28
N MET A 497 -16.33 8.80 -1.96
CA MET A 497 -16.33 9.91 -1.01
C MET A 497 -15.05 10.74 -1.06
N ILE A 498 -13.87 10.13 -1.25
CA ILE A 498 -12.61 10.87 -1.45
C ILE A 498 -12.71 11.72 -2.71
N ILE A 499 -13.19 11.14 -3.81
CA ILE A 499 -13.27 11.79 -5.13
C ILE A 499 -14.26 12.95 -5.14
N THR A 500 -15.45 12.73 -4.59
CA THR A 500 -16.58 13.66 -4.79
C THR A 500 -16.77 14.64 -3.63
N LYS A 501 -16.31 14.30 -2.42
CA LYS A 501 -16.59 15.08 -1.21
C LYS A 501 -15.31 15.52 -0.50
N TRP A 502 -14.57 14.62 0.14
CA TRP A 502 -13.54 15.00 1.12
C TRP A 502 -12.39 15.80 0.51
N SER A 503 -11.93 15.44 -0.70
CA SER A 503 -10.91 16.22 -1.40
C SER A 503 -11.35 17.66 -1.72
N LYS A 504 -12.65 17.87 -1.92
CA LYS A 504 -13.26 19.16 -2.28
C LYS A 504 -13.65 19.99 -1.06
N GLN A 505 -13.80 19.39 0.13
CA GLN A 505 -14.12 20.13 1.35
C GLN A 505 -13.05 21.14 1.74
N TRP A 506 -11.79 20.93 1.35
CA TRP A 506 -10.69 21.87 1.56
C TRP A 506 -10.87 23.20 0.82
N ILE A 507 -11.82 23.31 -0.11
CA ILE A 507 -12.22 24.58 -0.72
C ILE A 507 -12.89 25.44 0.36
N GLY A 508 -12.17 26.43 0.86
CA GLY A 508 -12.62 27.30 1.96
C GLY A 508 -11.94 27.05 3.30
N ASP A 509 -10.82 26.32 3.32
CA ASP A 509 -9.92 26.24 4.48
C ASP A 509 -9.63 27.65 5.04
N LEU A 510 -9.94 27.83 6.32
CA LEU A 510 -9.81 29.09 7.05
C LEU A 510 -8.35 29.34 7.49
N ILE A 511 -7.46 28.39 7.18
CA ILE A 511 -6.02 28.50 7.31
C ILE A 511 -5.42 28.37 5.89
N PRO A 512 -5.40 29.45 5.09
CA PRO A 512 -4.98 29.38 3.68
C PRO A 512 -3.55 28.85 3.46
N GLU A 513 -2.73 28.88 4.51
CA GLU A 513 -1.38 28.33 4.53
C GLU A 513 -1.31 26.81 4.43
N THR A 514 -2.39 26.10 4.76
CA THR A 514 -2.46 24.64 4.82
C THR A 514 -3.20 24.01 3.65
N VAL A 515 -3.90 24.77 2.79
CA VAL A 515 -4.80 24.17 1.76
C VAL A 515 -4.11 23.13 0.86
N GLU A 516 -2.92 23.45 0.33
CA GLU A 516 -2.15 22.51 -0.51
C GLU A 516 -1.60 21.31 0.28
N HIS A 517 -1.34 21.51 1.56
CA HIS A 517 -0.87 20.50 2.50
C HIS A 517 -2.02 19.55 2.88
N SER A 518 -3.22 20.09 3.12
CA SER A 518 -4.42 19.37 3.53
C SER A 518 -4.95 18.41 2.46
N GLN A 519 -4.87 18.79 1.17
CA GLN A 519 -5.26 17.89 0.07
C GLN A 519 -4.35 16.65 -0.07
N ARG A 520 -3.10 16.74 0.41
CA ARG A 520 -2.11 15.64 0.39
C ARG A 520 -2.03 14.88 1.70
N HIS A 521 -2.43 15.52 2.80
CA HIS A 521 -2.38 15.01 4.17
C HIS A 521 -2.97 13.61 4.28
N SER A 522 -4.28 13.47 4.04
CA SER A 522 -5.00 12.20 4.21
C SER A 522 -4.37 11.08 3.40
N LYS A 523 -3.92 11.37 2.17
CA LYS A 523 -3.24 10.39 1.30
C LYS A 523 -1.89 9.96 1.85
N ARG A 524 -1.08 10.88 2.41
CA ARG A 524 0.18 10.54 3.10
C ARG A 524 -0.07 9.65 4.30
N LEU A 525 -1.07 9.98 5.13
CA LEU A 525 -1.40 9.17 6.29
C LEU A 525 -1.84 7.75 5.89
N MET A 526 -2.63 7.62 4.82
CA MET A 526 -3.03 6.32 4.27
C MET A 526 -1.81 5.50 3.79
N ASP A 527 -0.89 6.10 3.04
CA ASP A 527 0.33 5.44 2.55
C ASP A 527 1.25 5.00 3.72
N PHE A 528 1.39 5.85 4.74
CA PHE A 528 2.13 5.53 5.96
C PHE A 528 1.49 4.37 6.73
N THR A 529 0.16 4.37 6.84
CA THR A 529 -0.62 3.30 7.49
C THR A 529 -0.45 1.96 6.77
N ALA A 530 -0.51 1.94 5.44
CA ALA A 530 -0.24 0.73 4.66
C ALA A 530 1.20 0.21 4.91
N SER A 531 2.16 1.12 5.02
CA SER A 531 3.55 0.78 5.35
C SER A 531 3.70 0.23 6.76
N LEU A 532 2.97 0.78 7.75
CA LEU A 532 2.93 0.25 9.11
C LEU A 532 2.40 -1.18 9.14
N ILE A 533 1.31 -1.46 8.44
CA ILE A 533 0.74 -2.81 8.33
C ILE A 533 1.76 -3.78 7.71
N ASN A 534 2.49 -3.35 6.69
CA ASN A 534 3.54 -4.15 6.07
C ASN A 534 4.74 -4.42 7.01
N ILE A 535 5.02 -3.56 7.99
CA ILE A 535 6.10 -3.78 8.97
C ILE A 535 5.63 -4.57 10.20
N LEU A 536 4.41 -4.34 10.66
CA LEU A 536 3.88 -4.97 11.87
C LEU A 536 3.23 -6.33 11.58
N SER A 537 2.76 -6.55 10.35
CA SER A 537 1.70 -7.49 9.97
C SER A 537 0.32 -7.06 10.45
N GLU A 538 -0.72 -7.53 9.75
CA GLU A 538 -2.12 -7.29 10.12
C GLU A 538 -2.46 -7.78 11.54
N GLU A 539 -1.92 -8.93 11.96
CA GLU A 539 -2.21 -9.52 13.27
C GLU A 539 -1.72 -8.65 14.44
N LYS A 540 -0.63 -7.91 14.27
CA LYS A 540 -0.10 -6.98 15.28
C LYS A 540 -0.66 -5.56 15.15
N PHE A 541 -1.23 -5.22 13.98
CA PHE A 541 -1.86 -3.92 13.74
C PHE A 541 -3.28 -3.87 14.28
N LEU A 542 -4.06 -4.95 14.09
CA LEU A 542 -5.39 -5.12 14.64
C LEU A 542 -5.35 -5.26 16.18
N PRO A 543 -6.47 -5.00 16.88
CA PRO A 543 -6.57 -5.31 18.31
C PRO A 543 -6.38 -6.82 18.55
N GLU A 544 -5.63 -7.20 19.60
CA GLU A 544 -5.31 -8.60 19.91
C GLU A 544 -6.55 -9.48 20.15
N ASP A 545 -7.57 -8.91 20.79
CA ASP A 545 -8.80 -9.61 21.18
C ASP A 545 -9.95 -9.41 20.18
N ILE A 546 -9.66 -9.06 18.92
CA ILE A 546 -10.72 -8.81 17.93
C ILE A 546 -11.46 -10.10 17.59
N SER A 547 -12.79 -10.04 17.63
CA SER A 547 -13.64 -11.14 17.18
C SER A 547 -13.51 -11.39 15.68
N ASP A 548 -13.35 -12.65 15.28
CA ASP A 548 -13.48 -13.12 13.88
C ASP A 548 -14.93 -13.08 13.37
N GLY A 549 -15.88 -12.63 14.20
CA GLY A 549 -17.30 -12.51 13.90
C GLY A 549 -17.67 -11.28 13.06
N TYR A 550 -18.99 -11.07 12.98
CA TYR A 550 -19.62 -10.01 12.19
C TYR A 550 -20.17 -8.90 13.09
N TYR A 551 -20.08 -7.67 12.60
CA TYR A 551 -20.64 -6.50 13.28
C TYR A 551 -22.17 -6.49 13.13
N GLY A 552 -22.86 -6.85 14.22
CA GLY A 552 -24.31 -6.96 14.22
C GLY A 552 -24.84 -7.88 13.12
N ASP A 553 -25.89 -7.44 12.43
CA ASP A 553 -26.55 -8.09 11.31
C ASP A 553 -26.07 -7.60 9.93
N THR A 554 -24.99 -6.82 9.88
CA THR A 554 -24.50 -6.17 8.64
C THR A 554 -23.84 -7.14 7.66
N GLY A 555 -23.41 -8.32 8.14
CA GLY A 555 -22.61 -9.25 7.36
C GLY A 555 -21.16 -8.78 7.13
N ILE A 556 -20.71 -7.69 7.76
CA ILE A 556 -19.34 -7.17 7.67
C ILE A 556 -18.52 -7.65 8.88
N LYS A 557 -17.32 -8.20 8.66
CA LYS A 557 -16.45 -8.64 9.77
C LYS A 557 -15.86 -7.45 10.53
N TYR A 558 -15.66 -7.59 11.84
CA TYR A 558 -15.11 -6.53 12.68
C TYR A 558 -13.77 -5.95 12.18
N LYS A 559 -12.87 -6.78 11.64
CA LYS A 559 -11.61 -6.28 11.03
C LYS A 559 -11.84 -5.27 9.91
N TYR A 560 -12.87 -5.47 9.08
CA TYR A 560 -13.19 -4.57 7.97
C TYR A 560 -13.88 -3.31 8.47
N VAL A 561 -14.69 -3.41 9.54
CA VAL A 561 -15.24 -2.24 10.23
C VAL A 561 -14.11 -1.38 10.82
N PHE A 562 -13.11 -1.99 11.43
CA PHE A 562 -11.93 -1.28 11.94
C PHE A 562 -11.19 -0.51 10.84
N TYR A 563 -10.86 -1.16 9.73
CA TYR A 563 -10.22 -0.47 8.60
C TYR A 563 -11.11 0.65 8.05
N PHE A 564 -12.41 0.39 7.91
CA PHE A 564 -13.37 1.36 7.42
C PHE A 564 -13.38 2.63 8.28
N ILE A 565 -13.62 2.52 9.59
CA ILE A 565 -13.70 3.70 10.48
C ILE A 565 -12.36 4.44 10.59
N LEU A 566 -11.23 3.72 10.56
CA LEU A 566 -9.91 4.34 10.55
C LEU A 566 -9.68 5.14 9.26
N ILE A 567 -9.99 4.56 8.09
CA ILE A 567 -9.82 5.23 6.80
C ILE A 567 -10.74 6.45 6.67
N LEU A 568 -11.99 6.36 7.16
CA LEU A 568 -12.88 7.51 7.25
C LEU A 568 -12.24 8.62 8.10
N ALA A 569 -11.81 8.31 9.31
CA ALA A 569 -11.22 9.29 10.22
C ALA A 569 -9.95 9.93 9.66
N LEU A 570 -9.07 9.14 9.01
CA LEU A 570 -7.87 9.65 8.32
C LEU A 570 -8.22 10.73 7.28
N ASN A 571 -9.39 10.65 6.65
CA ASN A 571 -9.83 11.62 5.65
C ASN A 571 -10.60 12.81 6.23
N VAL A 572 -11.29 12.65 7.37
CA VAL A 572 -12.22 13.68 7.89
C VAL A 572 -11.79 14.37 9.18
N HIS A 573 -10.74 13.90 9.87
CA HIS A 573 -10.38 14.40 11.21
C HIS A 573 -10.02 15.89 11.25
N ASP A 574 -9.49 16.44 10.15
CA ASP A 574 -9.05 17.84 10.03
C ASP A 574 -10.00 18.74 9.23
N LEU A 575 -11.18 18.25 8.84
CA LEU A 575 -12.16 19.06 8.11
C LEU A 575 -12.68 20.27 8.91
N GLY A 576 -12.48 20.29 10.23
CA GLY A 576 -12.77 21.44 11.07
C GLY A 576 -12.02 22.72 10.68
N HIS A 577 -10.92 22.63 9.92
CA HIS A 577 -10.25 23.81 9.35
C HIS A 577 -11.13 24.61 8.38
N THR A 578 -12.17 23.98 7.81
CA THR A 578 -13.08 24.62 6.85
C THR A 578 -14.36 25.11 7.53
N TYR A 579 -14.52 24.85 8.83
CA TYR A 579 -15.73 25.13 9.58
C TYR A 579 -15.60 26.40 10.43
N SER A 580 -16.49 27.36 10.17
CA SER A 580 -16.35 28.75 10.63
C SER A 580 -17.00 29.09 11.97
N LYS A 581 -17.71 28.16 12.59
CA LYS A 581 -18.47 28.44 13.82
C LYS A 581 -18.34 27.31 14.84
N PHE A 582 -18.29 27.68 16.11
CA PHE A 582 -18.22 26.77 17.24
C PHE A 582 -19.46 26.92 18.11
N LYS A 583 -20.15 25.80 18.36
CA LYS A 583 -21.31 25.71 19.25
C LYS A 583 -20.86 25.45 20.68
N LEU A 584 -21.25 26.34 21.58
CA LEU A 584 -21.00 26.22 23.02
C LEU A 584 -22.02 25.29 23.69
N ASN A 585 -21.72 24.90 24.94
CA ASN A 585 -22.57 24.01 25.74
C ASN A 585 -23.96 24.59 26.04
N ASP A 586 -24.11 25.92 26.02
CA ASP A 586 -25.38 26.63 26.19
C ASP A 586 -26.20 26.73 24.88
N GLY A 587 -25.66 26.22 23.76
CA GLY A 587 -26.27 26.21 22.44
C GLY A 587 -25.95 27.44 21.58
N ASN A 588 -25.26 28.45 22.12
CA ASN A 588 -24.88 29.64 21.35
C ASN A 588 -23.69 29.37 20.44
N PHE A 589 -23.56 30.14 19.36
CA PHE A 589 -22.48 30.02 18.38
C PHE A 589 -21.48 31.17 18.49
N VAL A 590 -20.20 30.81 18.40
CA VAL A 590 -19.08 31.74 18.25
C VAL A 590 -18.50 31.57 16.84
N TYR A 591 -18.38 32.66 16.09
CA TYR A 591 -17.79 32.64 14.75
C TYR A 591 -16.27 32.80 14.84
N LEU A 592 -15.53 31.88 14.20
CA LEU A 592 -14.08 31.72 14.29
C LEU A 592 -13.35 32.01 12.96
N ASP A 593 -14.06 32.35 11.88
CA ASP A 593 -13.49 32.59 10.54
C ASP A 593 -12.47 33.73 10.46
N LYS A 594 -12.39 34.56 11.51
CA LYS A 594 -11.42 35.66 11.66
C LYS A 594 -10.32 35.38 12.68
N TYR A 595 -10.32 34.20 13.29
CA TYR A 595 -9.38 33.80 14.35
C TYR A 595 -8.67 32.48 13.99
N PRO A 596 -7.73 32.50 13.03
CA PRO A 596 -7.05 31.29 12.55
C PRO A 596 -6.34 30.49 13.65
N SER A 597 -5.84 31.14 14.72
CA SER A 597 -5.20 30.41 15.83
C SER A 597 -6.20 29.53 16.58
N LEU A 598 -7.45 29.99 16.73
CA LEU A 598 -8.51 29.21 17.36
C LEU A 598 -9.03 28.10 16.45
N VAL A 599 -9.14 28.35 15.14
CA VAL A 599 -9.48 27.29 14.17
C VAL A 599 -8.45 26.16 14.24
N ARG A 600 -7.15 26.49 14.24
CA ARG A 600 -6.05 25.52 14.40
C ARG A 600 -6.16 24.73 15.72
N ASP A 601 -6.52 25.38 16.82
CA ASP A 601 -6.53 24.74 18.13
C ASP A 601 -7.81 23.91 18.39
N LEU A 602 -8.92 24.26 17.74
CA LEU A 602 -10.24 23.64 17.89
C LEU A 602 -10.66 22.73 16.72
N HIS A 603 -9.84 22.57 15.68
CA HIS A 603 -10.23 21.85 14.46
C HIS A 603 -10.83 20.46 14.73
N ASN A 604 -10.32 19.70 15.71
CA ASN A 604 -10.84 18.39 16.03
C ASN A 604 -12.30 18.44 16.56
N GLU A 605 -12.65 19.46 17.35
CA GLU A 605 -14.03 19.69 17.81
C GLU A 605 -14.89 20.27 16.67
N LEU A 606 -14.31 21.17 15.86
CA LEU A 606 -14.99 21.73 14.69
C LEU A 606 -15.34 20.64 13.66
N SER A 607 -14.47 19.66 13.44
CA SER A 607 -14.75 18.48 12.59
C SER A 607 -15.97 17.72 13.10
N VAL A 608 -16.07 17.49 14.41
CA VAL A 608 -17.21 16.80 15.03
C VAL A 608 -18.50 17.60 14.88
N GLN A 609 -18.45 18.90 15.14
CA GLN A 609 -19.63 19.77 15.02
C GLN A 609 -20.08 19.95 13.58
N PHE A 610 -19.14 20.04 12.64
CA PHE A 610 -19.42 20.05 11.21
C PHE A 610 -20.17 18.78 10.80
N ILE A 611 -19.71 17.61 11.23
CA ILE A 611 -20.40 16.34 10.98
C ILE A 611 -21.83 16.38 11.56
N ASP A 612 -21.99 16.81 12.82
CA ASP A 612 -23.29 16.81 13.48
C ASP A 612 -24.31 17.76 12.84
N GLU A 613 -23.87 18.92 12.37
CA GLU A 613 -24.75 19.89 11.75
C GLU A 613 -25.19 19.44 10.35
N TYR A 614 -24.25 18.92 9.56
CA TYR A 614 -24.48 18.65 8.14
C TYR A 614 -24.89 17.21 7.80
N LYS A 615 -24.91 16.28 8.77
CA LYS A 615 -25.25 14.86 8.52
C LYS A 615 -26.64 14.60 7.93
N ASN A 616 -27.56 15.55 8.06
CA ASN A 616 -28.95 15.44 7.58
C ASN A 616 -29.25 16.40 6.42
N GLU A 617 -28.26 17.13 5.91
CA GLU A 617 -28.47 18.01 4.76
C GLU A 617 -28.36 17.26 3.43
N ASP A 618 -29.24 17.58 2.50
CA ASP A 618 -29.11 17.20 1.08
C ASP A 618 -28.17 18.18 0.37
N SER A 619 -26.93 18.30 0.86
CA SER A 619 -25.94 19.27 0.38
C SER A 619 -24.55 18.66 0.22
N ILE A 620 -23.65 19.40 -0.44
CA ILE A 620 -22.23 19.00 -0.56
C ILE A 620 -21.57 18.88 0.82
N PHE A 621 -22.11 19.54 1.85
CA PHE A 621 -21.57 19.53 3.21
C PHE A 621 -21.92 18.27 4.00
N ASN A 622 -22.87 17.45 3.52
CA ASN A 622 -23.02 16.11 4.04
C ASN A 622 -21.88 15.21 3.53
N ILE A 623 -20.84 15.08 4.35
CA ILE A 623 -19.60 14.38 4.01
C ILE A 623 -19.68 12.87 4.17
N PHE A 624 -20.86 12.31 4.46
CA PHE A 624 -21.06 10.86 4.57
C PHE A 624 -22.12 10.32 3.61
N GLU A 625 -22.83 11.19 2.88
CA GLU A 625 -23.77 10.79 1.83
C GLU A 625 -23.16 11.03 0.44
N PRO A 626 -23.22 10.03 -0.46
CA PRO A 626 -22.71 10.16 -1.82
C PRO A 626 -23.58 11.13 -2.64
N ILE A 627 -23.05 11.58 -3.78
CA ILE A 627 -23.78 12.52 -4.67
C ILE A 627 -24.74 11.77 -5.61
N GLY A 628 -24.36 10.57 -6.09
CA GLY A 628 -25.18 9.81 -7.04
C GLY A 628 -26.28 8.99 -6.36
N GLU A 629 -27.49 9.00 -6.92
CA GLU A 629 -28.64 8.23 -6.42
C GLU A 629 -28.41 6.70 -6.42
N ASN A 630 -27.50 6.20 -7.26
CA ASN A 630 -27.16 4.77 -7.37
C ASN A 630 -25.85 4.40 -6.66
N ASP A 631 -25.18 5.36 -6.03
CA ASP A 631 -23.92 5.11 -5.34
C ASP A 631 -24.17 4.31 -4.05
N VAL A 632 -23.18 3.54 -3.62
CA VAL A 632 -23.23 2.87 -2.32
C VAL A 632 -23.26 3.94 -1.23
N ASP A 633 -24.22 3.86 -0.30
CA ASP A 633 -24.32 4.76 0.86
C ASP A 633 -24.13 4.01 2.19
N LEU A 634 -24.00 4.74 3.30
CA LEU A 634 -23.84 4.12 4.63
C LEU A 634 -25.07 3.34 5.09
N LYS A 635 -26.27 3.70 4.62
CA LYS A 635 -27.52 3.02 4.99
C LYS A 635 -27.61 1.64 4.35
N LYS A 636 -27.14 1.49 3.11
CA LYS A 636 -27.02 0.22 2.38
C LYS A 636 -25.95 -0.67 3.01
N LEU A 637 -24.85 -0.08 3.48
CA LEU A 637 -23.76 -0.81 4.12
C LEU A 637 -24.10 -1.29 5.54
N PHE A 638 -24.68 -0.41 6.38
CA PHE A 638 -24.81 -0.65 7.82
C PHE A 638 -26.25 -0.64 8.34
N GLY A 639 -27.25 -0.28 7.53
CA GLY A 639 -28.66 -0.30 7.93
C GLY A 639 -28.93 0.54 9.18
N ASN A 640 -29.50 -0.10 10.21
CA ASN A 640 -29.79 0.50 11.52
C ASN A 640 -28.53 0.84 12.33
N LYS A 641 -27.34 0.33 11.95
CA LYS A 641 -26.05 0.58 12.59
C LYS A 641 -25.31 1.81 12.08
N LYS A 642 -25.85 2.51 11.07
CA LYS A 642 -25.25 3.72 10.49
C LYS A 642 -24.85 4.75 11.56
N GLU A 643 -25.74 5.11 12.48
CA GLU A 643 -25.44 6.14 13.50
C GLU A 643 -24.30 5.71 14.45
N GLU A 644 -24.22 4.43 14.83
CA GLU A 644 -23.10 3.94 15.66
C GLU A 644 -21.75 4.09 14.94
N ILE A 645 -21.72 3.90 13.61
CA ILE A 645 -20.52 4.11 12.78
C ILE A 645 -20.16 5.59 12.68
N LEU A 646 -21.14 6.49 12.51
CA LEU A 646 -20.89 7.92 12.49
C LEU A 646 -20.34 8.42 13.83
N GLU A 647 -20.90 7.97 14.95
CA GLU A 647 -20.40 8.29 16.29
C GLU A 647 -18.99 7.72 16.51
N ALA A 648 -18.69 6.52 16.00
CA ALA A 648 -17.34 5.96 16.02
C ALA A 648 -16.33 6.87 15.32
N VAL A 649 -16.62 7.31 14.09
CA VAL A 649 -15.73 8.20 13.33
C VAL A 649 -15.56 9.55 14.04
N LYS A 650 -16.65 10.14 14.57
CA LYS A 650 -16.58 11.38 15.35
C LYS A 650 -15.67 11.25 16.56
N LEU A 651 -15.77 10.16 17.32
CA LEU A 651 -14.92 9.93 18.48
C LEU A 651 -13.45 9.72 18.09
N ILE A 652 -13.18 8.97 17.03
CA ILE A 652 -11.80 8.78 16.54
C ILE A 652 -11.20 10.13 16.12
N SER A 653 -11.93 10.91 15.32
CA SER A 653 -11.53 12.25 14.89
C SER A 653 -11.36 13.23 16.06
N LYS A 654 -12.20 13.16 17.09
CA LYS A 654 -12.10 14.03 18.26
C LYS A 654 -10.83 13.78 19.06
N TYR A 655 -10.53 12.52 19.38
CA TYR A 655 -9.50 12.12 20.35
C TYR A 655 -8.08 12.00 19.79
N HIS A 656 -7.84 12.37 18.52
CA HIS A 656 -6.49 12.36 17.95
C HIS A 656 -5.56 13.40 18.60
N ARG A 657 -6.10 14.47 19.20
CA ARG A 657 -5.28 15.57 19.79
C ARG A 657 -4.71 15.24 21.17
N GLY A 658 -3.52 15.78 21.45
CA GLY A 658 -2.78 15.57 22.71
C GLY A 658 -3.52 15.94 24.00
N TYR A 659 -4.38 16.96 23.97
CA TYR A 659 -5.11 17.44 25.15
C TYR A 659 -6.32 16.56 25.54
N LEU A 660 -6.72 15.62 24.69
CA LEU A 660 -7.77 14.65 24.96
C LEU A 660 -7.15 13.28 25.27
N PRO A 661 -7.27 12.80 26.52
CA PRO A 661 -6.73 11.51 26.90
C PRO A 661 -7.60 10.37 26.36
N ILE A 662 -6.95 9.27 25.96
CA ILE A 662 -7.66 8.04 25.58
C ILE A 662 -7.89 7.16 26.84
N ASP A 663 -6.89 7.08 27.71
CA ASP A 663 -6.89 6.29 28.94
C ASP A 663 -7.15 7.15 30.19
N LYS A 664 -7.69 6.52 31.26
CA LYS A 664 -8.14 7.19 32.50
C LYS A 664 -7.01 7.86 33.30
N ASP A 665 -5.82 7.27 33.31
CA ASP A 665 -4.74 7.65 34.23
C ASP A 665 -3.83 8.78 33.72
N ARG A 666 -4.25 9.51 32.68
CA ARG A 666 -3.45 10.60 32.10
C ARG A 666 -4.11 11.94 32.32
N GLU A 667 -3.50 12.74 33.19
CA GLU A 667 -3.87 14.15 33.34
C GLU A 667 -3.58 14.89 32.02
N SER A 668 -4.61 15.57 31.50
CA SER A 668 -4.42 16.51 30.40
C SER A 668 -3.81 17.80 30.95
N LYS A 669 -2.78 18.32 30.29
CA LYS A 669 -2.37 19.71 30.51
C LYS A 669 -3.46 20.60 29.93
N SER A 670 -4.32 21.15 30.78
CA SER A 670 -5.41 22.04 30.38
C SER A 670 -4.83 23.27 29.67
N LYS A 671 -5.03 23.34 28.35
CA LYS A 671 -4.70 24.52 27.54
C LYS A 671 -5.76 25.60 27.74
N GLU A 672 -5.42 26.86 27.51
CA GLU A 672 -6.33 27.99 27.75
C GLU A 672 -7.65 27.86 26.99
N TYR A 673 -7.62 27.51 25.69
CA TYR A 673 -8.83 27.37 24.88
C TYR A 673 -9.78 26.28 25.39
N VAL A 674 -9.27 25.22 26.02
CA VAL A 674 -10.10 24.13 26.60
C VAL A 674 -11.04 24.70 27.65
N GLN A 675 -10.54 25.62 28.49
CA GLN A 675 -11.33 26.28 29.52
C GLN A 675 -12.26 27.34 28.94
N ILE A 676 -11.82 28.06 27.92
CA ILE A 676 -12.61 29.13 27.26
C ILE A 676 -13.88 28.58 26.63
N PHE A 677 -13.76 27.46 25.92
CA PHE A 677 -14.86 26.84 25.18
C PHE A 677 -15.58 25.73 25.95
N GLY A 678 -15.15 25.44 27.19
CA GLY A 678 -15.77 24.42 28.04
C GLY A 678 -15.75 23.03 27.42
N ILE A 679 -14.61 22.67 26.81
CA ILE A 679 -14.46 21.40 26.09
C ILE A 679 -14.48 20.23 27.08
N ASP A 680 -15.29 19.23 26.79
CA ASP A 680 -15.31 17.97 27.54
C ASP A 680 -14.02 17.17 27.28
N THR A 681 -13.18 17.06 28.31
CA THR A 681 -11.93 16.30 28.30
C THR A 681 -12.04 14.92 28.97
N THR A 682 -13.26 14.40 29.14
CA THR A 682 -13.48 13.03 29.63
C THR A 682 -12.65 12.04 28.80
N PRO A 683 -11.91 11.10 29.39
CA PRO A 683 -11.15 10.10 28.63
C PRO A 683 -12.05 9.22 27.74
N LEU A 684 -11.59 8.88 26.54
CA LEU A 684 -12.39 8.09 25.58
C LEU A 684 -12.88 6.76 26.16
N LYS A 685 -12.01 6.04 26.87
CA LYS A 685 -12.38 4.78 27.54
C LYS A 685 -13.48 4.97 28.57
N GLU A 686 -13.38 6.02 29.38
CA GLU A 686 -14.39 6.31 30.39
C GLU A 686 -15.74 6.62 29.76
N LEU A 687 -15.76 7.41 28.68
CA LEU A 687 -16.97 7.71 27.92
C LEU A 687 -17.65 6.43 27.38
N LEU A 688 -16.87 5.53 26.75
CA LEU A 688 -17.39 4.30 26.13
C LEU A 688 -17.80 3.22 27.14
N GLU A 689 -17.16 3.19 28.32
CA GLU A 689 -17.54 2.31 29.43
C GLU A 689 -18.74 2.85 30.22
N SER A 690 -19.07 4.14 30.09
CA SER A 690 -20.20 4.76 30.78
C SER A 690 -21.55 4.31 30.24
N GLY A 691 -22.59 4.38 31.07
CA GLY A 691 -23.98 4.19 30.64
C GLY A 691 -24.51 5.24 29.65
N ARG A 692 -23.70 6.25 29.32
CA ARG A 692 -24.00 7.31 28.33
C ARG A 692 -23.26 7.09 27.00
N SER A 693 -22.55 5.96 26.83
CA SER A 693 -21.83 5.66 25.61
C SER A 693 -22.75 5.76 24.38
N PRO A 694 -22.34 6.48 23.32
CA PRO A 694 -23.09 6.55 22.07
C PRO A 694 -23.04 5.22 21.29
N ILE A 695 -22.05 4.38 21.59
CA ILE A 695 -21.85 3.06 20.96
C ILE A 695 -22.30 1.98 21.93
N LYS A 696 -23.11 1.03 21.45
CA LYS A 696 -23.65 -0.06 22.27
C LYS A 696 -22.86 -1.35 22.09
N ASP A 697 -22.34 -1.59 20.89
CA ASP A 697 -21.58 -2.79 20.58
C ASP A 697 -20.21 -2.79 21.27
N GLU A 698 -19.96 -3.77 22.14
CA GLU A 698 -18.75 -3.84 22.96
C GLU A 698 -17.48 -4.05 22.13
N GLU A 699 -17.55 -4.82 21.05
CA GLU A 699 -16.42 -5.02 20.14
C GLU A 699 -16.10 -3.72 19.39
N LEU A 700 -17.12 -3.02 18.88
CA LEU A 700 -16.94 -1.72 18.23
C LEU A 700 -16.29 -0.70 19.19
N LYS A 701 -16.66 -0.66 20.47
CA LYS A 701 -15.97 0.20 21.46
C LYS A 701 -14.47 -0.05 21.50
N LYS A 702 -14.04 -1.33 21.52
CA LYS A 702 -12.62 -1.70 21.46
C LYS A 702 -11.96 -1.22 20.17
N LEU A 703 -12.64 -1.39 19.02
CA LEU A 703 -12.15 -0.92 17.73
C LEU A 703 -11.98 0.60 17.69
N VAL A 704 -12.93 1.37 18.22
CA VAL A 704 -12.88 2.84 18.29
C VAL A 704 -11.70 3.31 19.12
N ILE A 705 -11.49 2.70 20.30
CA ILE A 705 -10.32 3.02 21.15
C ILE A 705 -9.04 2.74 20.37
N HIS A 706 -8.91 1.56 19.76
CA HIS A 706 -7.70 1.18 19.03
C HIS A 706 -7.44 2.07 17.80
N ALA A 707 -8.49 2.42 17.05
CA ALA A 707 -8.40 3.32 15.91
C ALA A 707 -8.00 4.75 16.33
N ALA A 708 -8.54 5.27 17.43
CA ALA A 708 -8.16 6.58 17.97
C ALA A 708 -6.67 6.61 18.38
N ARG A 709 -6.16 5.52 18.95
CA ARG A 709 -4.73 5.38 19.28
C ARG A 709 -3.85 5.39 18.04
N TRP A 710 -4.24 4.63 17.01
CA TRP A 710 -3.52 4.63 15.74
C TRP A 710 -3.55 5.99 15.07
N LEU A 711 -4.72 6.63 14.95
CA LEU A 711 -4.84 7.95 14.31
C LEU A 711 -3.96 8.98 15.02
N LYS A 712 -3.97 9.02 16.36
CA LYS A 712 -3.11 9.92 17.14
C LYS A 712 -1.62 9.76 16.81
N PHE A 713 -1.15 8.51 16.74
CA PHE A 713 0.24 8.24 16.37
C PHE A 713 0.52 8.57 14.89
N ILE A 714 -0.35 8.16 13.97
CA ILE A 714 -0.20 8.35 12.52
C ILE A 714 -0.18 9.84 12.17
N ASP A 715 -1.13 10.63 12.69
CA ASP A 715 -1.17 12.08 12.49
C ASP A 715 0.08 12.77 13.08
N GLY A 716 0.53 12.33 14.27
CA GLY A 716 1.78 12.79 14.87
C GLY A 716 3.03 12.56 14.02
N THR A 717 2.97 11.69 13.00
CA THR A 717 4.07 11.48 12.04
C THR A 717 4.02 12.38 10.80
N ASP A 718 2.97 13.19 10.62
CA ASP A 718 2.87 14.14 9.49
C ASP A 718 3.69 15.41 9.75
N VAL A 719 5.00 15.21 9.81
CA VAL A 719 5.99 16.27 10.00
C VAL A 719 6.85 16.48 8.74
N GLN A 720 6.45 15.86 7.63
CA GLN A 720 7.18 15.85 6.37
C GLN A 720 7.04 17.21 5.65
N ALA A 721 8.14 17.69 5.08
CA ALA A 721 8.12 18.81 4.15
C ALA A 721 7.22 18.47 2.95
N ASP A 722 6.52 19.46 2.42
CA ASP A 722 5.95 19.30 1.10
C ASP A 722 7.06 18.92 0.11
N ARG A 723 6.78 17.96 -0.78
CA ARG A 723 7.76 17.42 -1.75
C ARG A 723 8.36 18.49 -2.68
N ILE A 724 7.84 19.72 -2.65
CA ILE A 724 8.16 20.86 -3.51
C ILE A 724 8.69 22.04 -2.68
N VAL A 725 9.61 21.81 -1.74
CA VAL A 725 10.36 22.93 -1.14
C VAL A 725 11.71 23.04 -1.85
N THR A 726 11.68 23.61 -3.06
CA THR A 726 12.89 24.13 -3.68
C THR A 726 13.38 25.34 -2.89
N ASN A 727 14.66 25.69 -2.99
CA ASN A 727 15.16 26.92 -2.36
C ASN A 727 14.41 28.16 -2.89
N SER A 728 13.97 28.16 -4.15
CA SER A 728 13.15 29.25 -4.71
C SER A 728 11.76 29.33 -4.08
N TYR A 729 11.06 28.20 -3.91
CA TYR A 729 9.77 28.14 -3.21
C TYR A 729 9.91 28.62 -1.77
N HIS A 730 10.94 28.15 -1.07
CA HIS A 730 11.22 28.54 0.30
C HIS A 730 11.47 30.05 0.44
N SER A 731 12.36 30.62 -0.38
CA SER A 731 12.62 32.06 -0.43
C SER A 731 11.36 32.87 -0.74
N ALA A 732 10.54 32.41 -1.70
CA ALA A 732 9.28 33.06 -2.05
C ALA A 732 8.29 33.03 -0.87
N ARG A 733 8.18 31.88 -0.17
CA ARG A 733 7.34 31.71 1.01
C ARG A 733 7.78 32.63 2.14
N LEU A 734 9.05 32.63 2.53
CA LEU A 734 9.57 33.53 3.56
C LEU A 734 9.34 35.00 3.21
N LYS A 735 9.59 35.39 1.96
CA LYS A 735 9.37 36.76 1.48
C LYS A 735 7.88 37.15 1.56
N ARG A 736 6.99 36.25 1.16
CA ARG A 736 5.54 36.45 1.23
C ARG A 736 5.06 36.57 2.68
N THR A 737 5.42 35.61 3.54
CA THR A 737 5.06 35.65 4.98
C THR A 737 5.57 36.92 5.65
N LYS A 738 6.83 37.31 5.40
CA LYS A 738 7.41 38.57 5.89
C LYS A 738 6.61 39.79 5.42
N PHE A 739 6.30 39.88 4.13
CA PHE A 739 5.54 41.00 3.56
C PHE A 739 4.12 41.08 4.15
N GLU A 740 3.43 39.94 4.26
CA GLU A 740 2.08 39.85 4.81
C GLU A 740 2.07 40.34 6.28
N ILE A 741 2.96 39.82 7.12
CA ILE A 741 3.04 40.23 8.53
C ILE A 741 3.34 41.72 8.66
N LEU A 742 4.31 42.26 7.92
CA LEU A 742 4.64 43.69 8.00
C LEU A 742 3.47 44.56 7.55
N SER A 743 2.76 44.17 6.49
CA SER A 743 1.57 44.88 6.01
C SER A 743 0.43 44.84 7.03
N LEU A 744 0.25 43.70 7.71
CA LEU A 744 -0.74 43.55 8.78
C LEU A 744 -0.39 44.39 10.00
N ILE A 745 0.89 44.44 10.40
CA ILE A 745 1.37 45.30 11.49
C ILE A 745 1.18 46.79 11.13
N ASP A 746 1.53 47.22 9.93
CA ASP A 746 1.31 48.60 9.48
C ASP A 746 -0.18 48.96 9.54
N LYS A 747 -1.05 48.05 9.05
CA LYS A 747 -2.50 48.21 9.15
C LYS A 747 -2.97 48.28 10.61
N TYR A 748 -2.38 47.51 11.51
CA TYR A 748 -2.72 47.52 12.93
C TYR A 748 -2.33 48.84 13.58
N GLU A 749 -1.09 49.30 13.38
CA GLU A 749 -0.57 50.56 13.93
C GLU A 749 -1.35 51.79 13.42
N LEU A 750 -1.82 51.75 12.17
CA LEU A 750 -2.63 52.83 11.57
C LEU A 750 -4.04 52.90 12.15
N ASN A 751 -4.70 51.75 12.31
CA ASN A 751 -6.10 51.71 12.77
C ASN A 751 -6.22 51.76 14.31
N PHE A 752 -5.19 51.31 15.03
CA PHE A 752 -5.18 51.16 16.48
C PHE A 752 -3.92 51.76 17.14
N PRO A 753 -3.63 53.06 16.97
CA PRO A 753 -2.35 53.67 17.35
C PRO A 753 -2.07 53.71 18.86
N ASN A 754 -3.09 53.55 19.71
CA ASN A 754 -2.98 53.58 21.18
C ASN A 754 -3.08 52.18 21.82
N SER A 755 -3.05 51.13 21.01
CA SER A 755 -3.22 49.73 21.43
C SER A 755 -1.87 49.02 21.67
N VAL A 756 -1.83 47.69 21.51
CA VAL A 756 -0.65 46.86 21.76
C VAL A 756 0.52 47.32 20.89
N ASN A 757 1.70 47.50 21.50
CA ASN A 757 2.88 47.95 20.78
C ASN A 757 3.55 46.78 20.03
N LEU A 758 3.43 46.76 18.70
CA LEU A 758 4.00 45.74 17.83
C LEU A 758 5.40 46.07 17.30
N LYS A 759 6.01 47.18 17.72
CA LYS A 759 7.31 47.67 17.20
C LYS A 759 8.41 46.62 17.32
N THR A 760 8.47 45.91 18.45
CA THR A 760 9.48 44.86 18.68
C THR A 760 9.32 43.71 17.69
N LEU A 761 8.09 43.19 17.52
CA LEU A 761 7.80 42.13 16.55
C LEU A 761 8.11 42.59 15.12
N LYS A 762 7.71 43.82 14.77
CA LYS A 762 7.99 44.44 13.47
C LYS A 762 9.49 44.46 13.16
N GLU A 763 10.32 44.86 14.13
CA GLU A 763 11.77 44.89 13.96
C GLU A 763 12.39 43.48 13.87
N LEU A 764 11.83 42.49 14.57
CA LEU A 764 12.27 41.09 14.42
C LEU A 764 11.92 40.57 13.01
N VAL A 765 10.68 40.75 12.55
CA VAL A 765 10.23 40.29 11.22
C VAL A 765 11.02 40.96 10.10
N LYS A 766 11.38 42.25 10.24
CA LYS A 766 12.26 42.95 9.27
C LYS A 766 13.63 42.30 9.12
N LYS A 767 14.18 41.70 10.19
CA LYS A 767 15.49 41.04 10.20
C LYS A 767 15.47 39.65 9.59
N VAL A 768 14.30 39.07 9.30
CA VAL A 768 14.21 37.75 8.67
C VAL A 768 14.86 37.78 7.29
N SER A 769 15.87 36.94 7.08
CA SER A 769 16.52 36.80 5.79
C SER A 769 15.72 35.84 4.91
N VAL A 770 15.58 36.20 3.63
CA VAL A 770 14.77 35.46 2.64
C VAL A 770 15.63 34.77 1.57
N GLY A 771 16.96 34.98 1.63
CA GLY A 771 17.93 34.36 0.73
C GLY A 771 18.63 33.16 1.36
N PRO A 772 19.50 32.47 0.61
CA PRO A 772 20.34 31.42 1.15
C PRO A 772 21.25 31.98 2.26
N LEU A 773 21.42 31.20 3.33
CA LEU A 773 22.17 31.58 4.51
C LEU A 773 23.42 30.73 4.63
N ASP A 774 24.49 31.31 5.17
CA ASP A 774 25.58 30.51 5.73
C ASP A 774 25.23 30.02 7.15
N THR A 775 26.10 29.18 7.72
CA THR A 775 25.91 28.59 9.04
C THR A 775 25.71 29.60 10.18
N ALA A 776 26.44 30.71 10.16
CA ALA A 776 26.34 31.72 11.21
C ALA A 776 24.99 32.45 11.13
N ASN A 777 24.61 32.83 9.91
CA ASN A 777 23.34 33.50 9.62
C ASN A 777 22.13 32.59 9.86
N ALA A 778 22.24 31.28 9.61
CA ALA A 778 21.18 30.31 9.91
C ALA A 778 20.90 30.19 11.42
N ASN A 779 21.94 30.19 12.26
CA ASN A 779 21.77 30.16 13.72
C ASN A 779 21.15 31.45 14.26
N GLU A 780 21.54 32.60 13.72
CA GLU A 780 20.91 33.88 14.07
C GLU A 780 19.44 33.92 13.63
N GLN A 781 19.13 33.41 12.44
CA GLN A 781 17.76 33.30 11.93
C GLN A 781 16.88 32.39 12.80
N ARG A 782 17.42 31.28 13.33
CA ARG A 782 16.65 30.43 14.25
C ARG A 782 16.35 31.13 15.57
N LYS A 783 17.33 31.82 16.17
CA LYS A 783 17.09 32.63 17.38
C LYS A 783 16.02 33.68 17.10
N LEU A 784 16.09 34.32 15.93
CA LEU A 784 15.09 35.26 15.47
C LEU A 784 13.70 34.62 15.37
N PHE A 785 13.58 33.40 14.82
CA PHE A 785 12.31 32.69 14.76
C PHE A 785 11.76 32.29 16.13
N ALA A 786 12.63 31.88 17.07
CA ALA A 786 12.24 31.63 18.45
C ALA A 786 11.76 32.92 19.15
N ASP A 787 12.48 34.03 18.99
CA ASP A 787 12.09 35.34 19.52
C ASP A 787 10.75 35.81 18.94
N ILE A 788 10.53 35.60 17.63
CA ILE A 788 9.25 35.89 16.97
C ILE A 788 8.15 35.05 17.59
N LYS A 789 8.36 33.73 17.73
CA LYS A 789 7.38 32.82 18.33
C LYS A 789 6.98 33.24 19.73
N ASP A 790 7.94 33.54 20.60
CA ASP A 790 7.66 33.96 21.99
C ASP A 790 6.77 35.22 22.02
N LYS A 791 7.04 36.18 21.12
CA LYS A 791 6.21 37.39 20.98
C LYS A 791 4.83 37.08 20.41
N SER A 792 4.74 36.20 19.43
CA SER A 792 3.48 35.81 18.81
C SER A 792 2.57 35.04 19.78
N GLN A 793 3.12 34.13 20.58
CA GLN A 793 2.36 33.41 21.60
C GLN A 793 1.78 34.37 22.65
N ALA A 794 2.54 35.39 23.05
CA ALA A 794 2.04 36.43 23.95
C ALA A 794 0.88 37.27 23.34
N LEU A 795 0.80 37.38 22.02
CA LEU A 795 -0.33 37.99 21.33
C LEU A 795 -1.54 37.03 21.28
N GLU A 796 -1.33 35.74 20.97
CA GLU A 796 -2.38 34.72 21.02
C GLU A 796 -3.06 34.69 22.40
N THR A 797 -2.27 34.69 23.49
CA THR A 797 -2.80 34.72 24.87
C THR A 797 -3.71 35.93 25.11
N GLN A 798 -3.33 37.13 24.64
CA GLN A 798 -4.16 38.34 24.81
C GLN A 798 -5.49 38.22 24.06
N VAL A 799 -5.47 37.67 22.84
CA VAL A 799 -6.68 37.41 22.06
C VAL A 799 -7.58 36.41 22.81
N TYR A 800 -6.99 35.35 23.37
CA TYR A 800 -7.72 34.31 24.09
C TYR A 800 -8.37 34.85 25.37
N GLU A 801 -7.66 35.69 26.13
CA GLU A 801 -8.20 36.39 27.30
C GLU A 801 -9.37 37.31 26.93
N TYR A 802 -9.26 38.04 25.81
CA TYR A 802 -10.35 38.88 25.31
C TYR A 802 -11.58 38.04 24.96
N ILE A 803 -11.40 36.95 24.22
CA ILE A 803 -12.48 36.04 23.81
C ILE A 803 -13.16 35.41 25.02
N LYS A 804 -12.36 34.93 26.00
CA LYS A 804 -12.85 34.41 27.27
C LYS A 804 -13.78 35.40 27.97
N LYS A 805 -13.38 36.68 28.02
CA LYS A 805 -14.15 37.75 28.65
C LYS A 805 -15.45 38.04 27.90
N GLN A 806 -15.45 38.02 26.57
CA GLN A 806 -16.68 38.21 25.78
C GLN A 806 -17.67 37.08 26.00
N ILE A 807 -17.21 35.82 25.92
CA ILE A 807 -18.04 34.64 26.17
C ILE A 807 -18.62 34.68 27.59
N SER A 808 -17.79 35.01 28.59
CA SER A 808 -18.23 35.11 30.00
C SER A 808 -19.28 36.20 30.24
N ASN A 809 -19.33 37.23 29.39
CA ASN A 809 -20.31 38.31 29.44
C ASN A 809 -21.58 38.02 28.63
N GLY A 810 -21.69 36.84 28.00
CA GLY A 810 -22.80 36.47 27.11
C GLY A 810 -22.72 37.10 25.71
N ASN A 811 -21.55 37.61 25.31
CA ASN A 811 -21.31 38.17 23.98
C ASN A 811 -20.67 37.12 23.06
N TYR A 812 -21.48 36.47 22.23
CA TYR A 812 -21.03 35.38 21.34
C TYR A 812 -20.67 35.83 19.92
N SER A 813 -21.12 37.02 19.50
CA SER A 813 -20.70 37.66 18.25
C SER A 813 -19.43 38.47 18.48
N ILE A 814 -18.28 37.79 18.44
CA ILE A 814 -16.97 38.37 18.77
C ILE A 814 -16.38 39.07 17.54
N ASN A 815 -16.99 40.18 17.15
CA ASN A 815 -16.48 41.03 16.08
C ASN A 815 -15.65 42.15 16.70
N ASN A 816 -14.33 42.00 16.68
CA ASN A 816 -13.41 43.02 17.13
C ASN A 816 -12.24 43.10 16.14
N PRO A 817 -12.27 44.08 15.22
CA PRO A 817 -11.25 44.21 14.18
C PRO A 817 -9.82 44.35 14.70
N GLU A 818 -9.63 44.82 15.93
CA GLU A 818 -8.31 44.89 16.57
C GLU A 818 -7.81 43.48 16.91
N MET A 819 -8.66 42.67 17.57
CA MET A 819 -8.30 41.32 18.04
C MET A 819 -8.18 40.33 16.88
N GLU A 820 -9.05 40.43 15.88
CA GLU A 820 -8.96 39.65 14.63
C GLU A 820 -7.61 39.88 13.93
N LEU A 821 -7.16 41.15 13.88
CA LEU A 821 -5.90 41.51 13.26
C LEU A 821 -4.70 41.05 14.10
N LEU A 822 -4.78 41.15 15.44
CA LEU A 822 -3.74 40.61 16.34
C LEU A 822 -3.60 39.10 16.20
N ASP A 823 -4.70 38.34 16.17
CA ASP A 823 -4.66 36.88 16.01
C ASP A 823 -4.05 36.49 14.67
N THR A 824 -4.45 37.17 13.59
CA THR A 824 -3.90 36.94 12.26
C THR A 824 -2.39 37.23 12.23
N ILE A 825 -1.92 38.32 12.86
CA ILE A 825 -0.49 38.64 12.96
C ILE A 825 0.26 37.56 13.74
N ALA A 826 -0.29 37.13 14.87
CA ALA A 826 0.30 36.11 15.72
C ALA A 826 0.42 34.78 14.98
N PHE A 827 -0.68 34.30 14.40
CA PHE A 827 -0.76 33.08 13.60
C PHE A 827 0.25 33.07 12.46
N LYS A 828 0.27 34.13 11.63
CA LYS A 828 1.20 34.29 10.50
C LYS A 828 2.65 34.26 10.94
N SER A 829 2.95 34.86 12.09
CA SER A 829 4.31 34.95 12.61
C SER A 829 4.84 33.61 13.13
N LEU A 830 3.98 32.77 13.73
CA LEU A 830 4.34 31.42 14.18
C LEU A 830 4.73 30.48 13.03
N GLN A 831 4.27 30.78 11.81
CA GLN A 831 4.58 29.99 10.63
C GLN A 831 6.07 29.91 10.30
N PHE A 832 6.87 30.92 10.68
CA PHE A 832 8.31 30.90 10.43
C PHE A 832 8.99 29.67 11.04
N GLU A 833 8.82 29.46 12.35
CA GLU A 833 9.43 28.31 13.04
C GLU A 833 8.81 26.98 12.58
N HIS A 834 7.48 26.96 12.39
CA HIS A 834 6.76 25.78 11.94
C HIS A 834 7.28 25.27 10.57
N PHE A 835 7.32 26.14 9.55
CA PHE A 835 7.81 25.74 8.22
C PHE A 835 9.29 25.34 8.22
N GLU A 836 10.14 26.03 9.00
CA GLU A 836 11.54 25.62 9.13
C GLU A 836 11.68 24.23 9.73
N LYS A 837 10.89 23.92 10.76
CA LYS A 837 10.91 22.60 11.39
C LYS A 837 10.59 21.50 10.36
N HIS A 838 9.48 21.65 9.63
CA HIS A 838 9.00 20.64 8.69
C HIS A 838 9.89 20.50 7.43
N ARG A 839 10.48 21.59 6.93
CA ARG A 839 11.37 21.58 5.75
C ARG A 839 12.53 20.59 5.85
N ASN A 840 12.97 20.26 7.07
CA ASN A 840 14.15 19.43 7.31
C ASN A 840 13.92 17.93 7.04
N ILE A 841 12.67 17.47 6.97
CA ILE A 841 12.32 16.06 6.77
C ILE A 841 11.66 15.90 5.40
N ALA A 842 12.24 15.08 4.54
CA ALA A 842 11.63 14.75 3.25
C ALA A 842 10.59 13.63 3.37
N ALA A 843 10.83 12.64 4.24
CA ALA A 843 9.93 11.51 4.43
C ALA A 843 10.16 10.81 5.78
N ILE A 844 9.13 10.13 6.25
CA ILE A 844 9.13 9.24 7.41
C ILE A 844 8.50 7.93 6.99
N TYR A 845 9.13 6.81 7.36
CA TYR A 845 8.58 5.49 7.10
C TYR A 845 9.04 4.49 8.17
N PRO A 846 8.19 3.48 8.47
CA PRO A 846 8.57 2.40 9.39
C PRO A 846 9.57 1.46 8.73
N LEU A 847 10.52 0.94 9.52
CA LEU A 847 11.58 0.06 9.05
C LEU A 847 11.39 -1.39 9.48
N TRP A 848 11.26 -1.63 10.79
CA TRP A 848 11.13 -2.96 11.38
C TRP A 848 10.63 -2.86 12.83
N LEU A 849 10.24 -4.01 13.40
CA LEU A 849 9.75 -4.14 14.77
C LEU A 849 10.75 -4.95 15.59
N GLU A 850 11.27 -4.36 16.67
CA GLU A 850 12.17 -5.01 17.61
C GLU A 850 11.39 -5.61 18.80
N TRP A 851 11.52 -6.91 18.98
CA TRP A 851 10.94 -7.66 20.08
C TRP A 851 11.85 -8.82 20.52
N TYR A 852 11.68 -9.22 21.79
CA TYR A 852 12.34 -10.35 22.42
C TYR A 852 11.29 -11.24 23.06
N ASN A 853 11.44 -12.56 22.91
CA ASN A 853 10.62 -13.57 23.58
C ASN A 853 11.05 -13.74 25.04
N ASP A 854 11.05 -12.63 25.76
CA ASP A 854 11.28 -12.56 27.19
C ASP A 854 9.95 -12.16 27.84
N GLU A 855 9.46 -12.97 28.79
CA GLU A 855 8.22 -12.70 29.52
C GLU A 855 8.34 -11.44 30.39
N ASP A 856 9.56 -11.09 30.82
CA ASP A 856 9.83 -9.89 31.63
C ASP A 856 9.90 -8.62 30.77
N ALA A 857 10.09 -8.75 29.45
CA ALA A 857 10.15 -7.59 28.57
C ALA A 857 8.77 -6.95 28.40
N GLN A 858 8.58 -5.75 28.97
CA GLN A 858 7.33 -5.01 28.91
C GLN A 858 7.16 -4.13 27.67
N GLU A 859 8.21 -4.00 26.85
CA GLU A 859 8.28 -3.06 25.74
C GLU A 859 8.66 -3.74 24.42
N ILE A 860 8.13 -3.20 23.32
CA ILE A 860 8.49 -3.53 21.93
C ILE A 860 8.81 -2.21 21.23
N TYR A 861 9.80 -2.19 20.35
CA TYR A 861 10.25 -0.96 19.68
C TYR A 861 9.92 -0.98 18.19
N LEU A 862 9.16 0.01 17.73
CA LEU A 862 8.98 0.30 16.30
C LEU A 862 10.11 1.23 15.84
N HIS A 863 10.87 0.79 14.86
CA HIS A 863 11.95 1.59 14.29
C HIS A 863 11.43 2.43 13.13
N LEU A 864 11.60 3.75 13.21
CA LEU A 864 11.27 4.68 12.14
C LEU A 864 12.54 5.26 11.52
N ASN A 865 12.52 5.48 10.21
CA ASN A 865 13.54 6.26 9.53
C ASN A 865 13.02 7.66 9.16
N LEU A 866 13.84 8.68 9.40
CA LEU A 866 13.59 10.06 9.00
C LEU A 866 14.56 10.41 7.87
N ILE A 867 14.06 10.51 6.65
CA ILE A 867 14.85 10.97 5.51
C ILE A 867 15.00 12.48 5.60
N LYS A 868 16.25 12.94 5.74
CA LYS A 868 16.56 14.37 5.72
C LYS A 868 16.36 14.95 4.32
N ASN A 869 15.87 16.17 4.24
CA ASN A 869 15.80 16.89 2.96
C ASN A 869 17.21 17.29 2.49
N VAL A 870 17.60 16.82 1.29
CA VAL A 870 18.94 16.97 0.71
C VAL A 870 19.11 18.29 -0.06
N ALA A 871 18.01 18.97 -0.41
CA ALA A 871 18.04 20.23 -1.19
C ALA A 871 18.73 21.41 -0.48
N ASN A 872 19.09 21.25 0.79
CA ASN A 872 19.74 22.28 1.60
C ASN A 872 21.21 21.91 1.81
N ASN A 873 22.14 22.68 1.26
CA ASN A 873 23.58 22.64 1.55
C ASN A 873 23.92 23.10 2.99
N ASP A 874 22.95 23.07 3.90
CA ASP A 874 23.07 23.59 5.26
C ASP A 874 23.65 22.54 6.22
N ASP A 875 24.42 23.07 7.18
CA ASP A 875 25.17 22.44 8.24
C ASP A 875 24.51 21.19 8.86
N THR A 876 25.26 20.10 8.88
CA THR A 876 24.83 18.79 9.38
C THR A 876 24.43 18.79 10.86
N GLU A 877 25.13 19.57 11.70
CA GLU A 877 24.90 19.58 13.17
C GLU A 877 23.57 20.28 13.53
N PHE A 878 23.18 21.29 12.74
CA PHE A 878 21.94 22.03 12.93
C PHE A 878 20.71 21.19 12.59
N LYS A 879 20.73 20.53 11.42
CA LYS A 879 19.65 19.62 11.00
C LYS A 879 19.43 18.52 12.02
N ASP A 880 20.50 18.06 12.68
CA ASP A 880 20.41 17.05 13.73
C ASP A 880 19.59 17.54 14.94
N LYS A 881 19.77 18.78 15.42
CA LYS A 881 18.98 19.30 16.56
C LYS A 881 17.49 19.40 16.26
N VAL A 882 17.11 19.91 15.09
CA VAL A 882 15.69 20.00 14.69
C VAL A 882 15.08 18.61 14.51
N ILE A 883 15.84 17.66 13.96
CA ILE A 883 15.42 16.28 13.84
C ILE A 883 15.21 15.63 15.22
N GLU A 884 16.08 15.90 16.21
CA GLU A 884 15.88 15.38 17.57
C GLU A 884 14.63 15.97 18.25
N GLU A 885 14.29 17.24 18.01
CA GLU A 885 13.02 17.81 18.47
C GLU A 885 11.81 17.11 17.84
N ILE A 886 11.85 16.86 16.53
CA ILE A 886 10.79 16.13 15.83
C ILE A 886 10.67 14.69 16.36
N LYS A 887 11.79 14.00 16.57
CA LYS A 887 11.79 12.65 17.17
C LYS A 887 11.14 12.64 18.55
N LYS A 888 11.36 13.68 19.36
CA LYS A 888 10.75 13.82 20.68
C LYS A 888 9.24 14.02 20.58
N ASP A 889 8.78 14.82 19.63
CA ASP A 889 7.35 15.07 19.43
C ASP A 889 6.62 13.80 18.98
N ILE A 890 7.15 13.08 17.98
CA ILE A 890 6.57 11.81 17.52
C ILE A 890 6.54 10.77 18.65
N LYS A 891 7.60 10.71 19.47
CA LYS A 891 7.63 9.87 20.69
C LYS A 891 6.52 10.25 21.66
N GLY A 892 6.33 11.55 21.89
CA GLY A 892 5.26 12.08 22.74
C GLY A 892 3.87 11.68 22.24
N GLU A 893 3.64 11.68 20.93
CA GLU A 893 2.36 11.25 20.34
C GLU A 893 2.13 9.74 20.46
N LEU A 894 3.15 8.90 20.20
CA LEU A 894 3.02 7.45 20.42
C LEU A 894 2.79 7.13 21.90
N GLU A 895 3.57 7.74 22.78
CA GLU A 895 3.38 7.61 24.21
C GLU A 895 1.94 8.00 24.54
N GLY A 896 1.50 9.18 24.07
CA GLY A 896 0.13 9.71 24.08
C GLY A 896 -0.96 8.72 23.66
N ALA A 897 -0.69 7.90 22.66
CA ALA A 897 -1.58 6.86 22.14
C ALA A 897 -1.63 5.59 23.02
N ASN A 898 -0.54 5.24 23.74
CA ASN A 898 -0.49 4.05 24.58
C ASN A 898 -0.87 2.75 23.83
N LEU A 899 -0.30 2.58 22.63
CA LEU A 899 -0.46 1.39 21.81
C LEU A 899 0.25 0.19 22.46
N ARG A 900 -0.36 -0.99 22.33
CA ARG A 900 0.20 -2.26 22.78
C ARG A 900 0.22 -3.28 21.65
N ILE A 901 1.27 -4.09 21.63
CA ILE A 901 1.47 -5.18 20.69
C ILE A 901 1.97 -6.38 21.50
N MET A 902 1.34 -7.54 21.33
CA MET A 902 1.62 -8.77 22.09
C MET A 902 1.58 -8.54 23.62
N GLY A 903 0.62 -7.74 24.10
CA GLY A 903 0.49 -7.34 25.50
C GLY A 903 1.52 -6.30 25.99
N LYS A 904 2.56 -6.02 25.21
CA LYS A 904 3.69 -5.14 25.54
C LYS A 904 3.45 -3.72 25.02
N ILE A 905 4.03 -2.72 25.69
CA ILE A 905 3.91 -1.31 25.29
C ILE A 905 4.75 -1.05 24.04
N LEU A 906 4.16 -0.42 23.04
CA LEU A 906 4.90 0.01 21.85
C LEU A 906 5.68 1.31 22.15
N LYS A 907 6.97 1.29 21.86
CA LYS A 907 7.89 2.44 21.95
C LYS A 907 8.51 2.73 20.58
N LEU A 908 9.10 3.91 20.42
CA LEU A 908 9.82 4.27 19.20
C LEU A 908 11.33 4.24 19.38
N SER A 909 11.99 3.67 18.38
CA SER A 909 13.40 3.88 18.12
C SER A 909 13.59 4.56 16.76
N PHE A 910 14.68 5.29 16.62
CA PHE A 910 15.03 5.96 15.37
C PHE A 910 16.42 5.51 14.93
N ASP A 911 16.49 4.78 13.83
CA ASP A 911 17.75 4.25 13.34
C ASP A 911 18.60 5.38 12.73
N LYS A 912 19.89 5.39 13.08
CA LYS A 912 20.87 6.29 12.44
C LYS A 912 21.24 5.70 11.09
N LYS A 913 21.05 6.47 10.01
CA LYS A 913 21.45 6.21 8.61
C LYS A 913 22.26 4.90 8.39
N ALA A 914 21.63 3.92 7.74
CA ALA A 914 22.33 3.04 6.81
C ALA A 914 22.59 3.82 5.51
N VAL A 915 23.53 4.77 5.51
CA VAL A 915 24.10 5.25 4.24
C VAL A 915 25.26 4.33 3.93
N ARG A 916 25.02 3.36 3.05
CA ARG A 916 26.10 2.88 2.19
C ARG A 916 26.49 4.06 1.31
N SER A 917 27.68 4.61 1.51
CA SER A 917 28.38 5.24 0.40
C SER A 917 28.55 4.13 -0.64
N TYR A 918 27.92 4.32 -1.80
CA TYR A 918 28.38 3.62 -2.99
C TYR A 918 29.67 4.33 -3.39
N ASP A 919 30.80 3.79 -2.93
CA ASP A 919 32.10 4.00 -3.57
C ASP A 919 32.34 2.89 -4.58
#